data_AF-A0A485LAL8-F1
#
_entry.id   AF-A0A485LAL8-F1
#
_cell.length_a   1.000
_cell.length_b   1.000
_cell.length_c   1.000
_cell.angle_alpha   90.00
_cell.angle_beta   90.00
_cell.angle_gamma   90.00
#
_symmetry.space_group_name_H-M   'P 1'
#
loop_
_entity.id
_entity.type
_entity.pdbx_description
1 polymer ?
#
loop_
_entity_poly.entity_id
_entity_poly.type
_entity_poly.pdbx_seq_one_letter_code
_entity_poly.pdbx_strand_id
1 'polypeptide(L)'
;MPAAASYMLTLVKTKQTVFAKLIPPKTRRLLIKYYHHYTPWLGFWLGLVMLFLTLVDFFANNWAFLDFCGNGLQFRTPVAQLASASDLASHYTFAHGLNYTDMSNIGQWMTDFSVTNMAGTTAAIYLLPGGTYTISSTMNFCNILAPRTYTVDLTHPVKLAATNDAVTFLRGDALSHTFTNDMMENLPTSTTKMDDLAALGFIGARVQADLRLTTVLPLVNTSATQTMVVKMYRIYSKAYCTGCTPIAELGHGLCNLTATYTDATQTLHVTRAASVVGSPYDYGLMFERSIYSTIGLMIKFVAIFFAVAGYLASRKTVQWQEVDSEKVETVWSKVVLTIAPKYFPHLSHAIRFDLFCFNSDIFVSLYCISTLLDMSQSIKFIRETNGFNMLAPRPLVSLQLFALSTRLLWLNVALVKLFKVLWNVVAPAIYSGSSRVMPFFNFSSVAMFYLSVILLYYVPPYIEYNNKGRFDVANNVERLDGVFVNFFDSFYVRGAASIAVSLVANVLGVLAFDHVVLHFHWADLKRNSLARQAIFNSTAVVCEFVADVHTIDNNVVMHVGARRLSTLQWFFMSHMLCFALPEKEMTKKKGGGASTAPSTTKGEQADGHDVMHTVGQAESGHLHLFDESLSDVKSLAFNIKILRNTHVTIK
;
A
#
# COMPACT_ATOMS: atom_id res chain seq x y z
N MET A 1 -20.61 4.88 -29.61
CA MET A 1 -19.51 4.07 -29.02
C MET A 1 -18.69 3.19 -29.99
N PRO A 2 -19.14 2.74 -31.18
CA PRO A 2 -18.29 1.88 -32.04
C PRO A 2 -17.20 2.63 -32.83
N ALA A 3 -17.33 3.95 -33.02
CA ALA A 3 -16.39 4.76 -33.80
C ALA A 3 -15.03 5.01 -33.08
N ALA A 4 -15.03 5.22 -31.76
CA ALA A 4 -13.81 5.44 -30.98
C ALA A 4 -12.94 4.18 -30.89
N ALA A 5 -13.58 3.00 -30.79
CA ALA A 5 -12.91 1.71 -30.84
C ALA A 5 -12.27 1.44 -32.21
N SER A 6 -12.92 1.86 -33.31
CA SER A 6 -12.40 1.75 -34.68
C SER A 6 -11.20 2.69 -34.94
N TYR A 7 -11.22 3.90 -34.38
CA TYR A 7 -10.12 4.87 -34.51
C TYR A 7 -8.87 4.45 -33.73
N MET A 8 -9.04 3.93 -32.51
CA MET A 8 -7.97 3.25 -31.75
C MET A 8 -7.40 2.05 -32.52
N LEU A 9 -8.26 1.27 -33.18
CA LEU A 9 -7.88 0.11 -34.00
C LEU A 9 -6.98 0.47 -35.19
N THR A 10 -7.23 1.62 -35.81
CA THR A 10 -6.45 2.10 -36.96
C THR A 10 -5.09 2.64 -36.51
N LEU A 11 -5.03 3.35 -35.37
CA LEU A 11 -3.76 3.82 -34.79
C LEU A 11 -2.87 2.68 -34.29
N VAL A 12 -3.44 1.61 -33.73
CA VAL A 12 -2.69 0.42 -33.28
C VAL A 12 -2.17 -0.39 -34.47
N LYS A 13 -2.97 -0.62 -35.52
CA LYS A 13 -2.50 -1.34 -36.73
C LYS A 13 -1.41 -0.57 -37.48
N THR A 14 -1.52 0.75 -37.60
CA THR A 14 -0.51 1.55 -38.31
C THR A 14 0.80 1.67 -37.53
N LYS A 15 0.75 1.70 -36.19
CA LYS A 15 1.97 1.63 -35.34
C LYS A 15 2.62 0.23 -35.30
N GLN A 16 1.82 -0.84 -35.41
CA GLN A 16 2.29 -2.24 -35.44
C GLN A 16 3.22 -2.53 -36.63
N THR A 17 2.95 -1.96 -37.80
CA THR A 17 3.78 -2.13 -39.01
C THR A 17 5.07 -1.31 -38.96
N VAL A 18 5.07 -0.20 -38.21
CA VAL A 18 6.22 0.71 -38.09
C VAL A 18 7.23 0.18 -37.07
N PHE A 19 6.79 -0.27 -35.89
CA PHE A 19 7.70 -0.84 -34.88
C PHE A 19 8.34 -2.17 -35.32
N ALA A 20 7.59 -3.02 -36.04
CA ALA A 20 8.11 -4.27 -36.59
C ALA A 20 9.16 -4.06 -37.70
N LYS A 21 9.18 -2.89 -38.33
CA LYS A 21 10.20 -2.50 -39.32
C LYS A 21 11.43 -1.82 -38.70
N LEU A 22 11.33 -1.29 -37.47
CA LEU A 22 12.40 -0.51 -36.84
C LEU A 22 13.50 -1.36 -36.16
N ILE A 23 13.19 -2.60 -35.74
CA ILE A 23 14.14 -3.44 -34.99
C ILE A 23 14.46 -4.70 -35.81
N PRO A 24 15.74 -4.92 -36.20
CA PRO A 24 16.13 -6.12 -36.93
C PRO A 24 15.80 -7.41 -36.16
N PRO A 25 15.41 -8.49 -36.85
CA PRO A 25 15.03 -9.77 -36.22
C PRO A 25 16.16 -10.39 -35.39
N LYS A 26 17.43 -10.13 -35.73
CA LYS A 26 18.60 -10.55 -34.94
C LYS A 26 18.68 -9.81 -33.59
N THR A 27 18.56 -8.49 -33.61
CA THR A 27 18.54 -7.64 -32.40
C THR A 27 17.37 -8.00 -31.49
N ARG A 28 16.22 -8.31 -32.07
CA ARG A 28 15.03 -8.79 -31.33
C ARG A 28 15.27 -10.13 -30.63
N ARG A 29 15.85 -11.13 -31.31
CA ARG A 29 16.17 -12.42 -30.69
C ARG A 29 17.20 -12.26 -29.58
N LEU A 30 18.17 -11.37 -29.75
CA LEU A 30 19.12 -11.01 -28.70
C LEU A 30 18.40 -10.39 -27.51
N LEU A 31 17.55 -9.37 -27.70
CA LEU A 31 16.80 -8.72 -26.61
C LEU A 31 15.92 -9.69 -25.83
N ILE A 32 15.23 -10.61 -26.51
CA ILE A 32 14.41 -11.65 -25.86
C ILE A 32 15.30 -12.62 -25.06
N LYS A 33 16.46 -13.03 -25.61
CA LYS A 33 17.43 -13.86 -24.88
C LYS A 33 17.98 -13.15 -23.65
N TYR A 34 18.35 -11.87 -23.78
CA TYR A 34 18.80 -11.04 -22.66
C TYR A 34 17.68 -10.91 -21.61
N TYR A 35 16.46 -10.64 -22.03
CA TYR A 35 15.31 -10.55 -21.14
C TYR A 35 15.09 -11.86 -20.36
N HIS A 36 15.03 -13.01 -21.02
CA HIS A 36 14.86 -14.29 -20.33
C HIS A 36 16.04 -14.66 -19.41
N HIS A 37 17.25 -14.20 -19.74
CA HIS A 37 18.41 -14.48 -18.91
C HIS A 37 18.47 -13.59 -17.66
N TYR A 38 18.28 -12.28 -17.79
CA TYR A 38 18.52 -11.32 -16.70
C TYR A 38 17.29 -11.02 -15.85
N THR A 39 16.09 -11.01 -16.43
CA THR A 39 14.87 -10.63 -15.70
C THR A 39 14.56 -11.57 -14.51
N PRO A 40 14.77 -12.90 -14.58
CA PRO A 40 14.58 -13.76 -13.41
C PRO A 40 15.55 -13.46 -12.27
N TRP A 41 16.82 -13.13 -12.57
CA TRP A 41 17.80 -12.74 -11.55
C TRP A 41 17.45 -11.40 -10.92
N LEU A 42 17.06 -10.41 -11.73
CA LEU A 42 16.59 -9.13 -11.23
C LEU A 42 15.33 -9.30 -10.35
N GLY A 43 14.36 -10.09 -10.81
CA GLY A 43 13.16 -10.43 -10.06
C GLY A 43 13.47 -11.11 -8.72
N PHE A 44 14.45 -12.02 -8.69
CA PHE A 44 14.91 -12.66 -7.46
C PHE A 44 15.47 -11.66 -6.44
N TRP A 45 16.37 -10.77 -6.85
CA TRP A 45 16.95 -9.76 -5.96
C TRP A 45 15.92 -8.77 -5.46
N LEU A 46 15.03 -8.28 -6.34
CA LEU A 46 13.92 -7.42 -5.95
C LEU A 46 12.95 -8.13 -5.00
N GLY A 47 12.71 -9.43 -5.22
CA GLY A 47 11.91 -10.28 -4.34
C GLY A 47 12.49 -10.38 -2.93
N LEU A 48 13.81 -10.53 -2.80
CA LEU A 48 14.48 -10.52 -1.49
C LEU A 48 14.32 -9.18 -0.78
N VAL A 49 14.49 -8.06 -1.50
CA VAL A 49 14.28 -6.72 -0.94
C VAL A 49 12.85 -6.55 -0.46
N MET A 50 11.86 -6.99 -1.24
CA MET A 50 10.45 -6.86 -0.87
C MET A 50 10.05 -7.77 0.28
N LEU A 51 10.63 -8.97 0.36
CA LEU A 51 10.48 -9.84 1.52
C LEU A 51 11.05 -9.17 2.78
N PHE A 52 12.25 -8.59 2.68
CA PHE A 52 12.85 -7.84 3.78
C PHE A 52 11.98 -6.64 4.21
N LEU A 53 11.47 -5.85 3.27
CA LEU A 53 10.56 -4.74 3.57
C LEU A 53 9.25 -5.22 4.23
N THR A 54 8.72 -6.37 3.80
CA THR A 54 7.53 -6.97 4.42
C THR A 54 7.81 -7.42 5.87
N LEU A 55 9.01 -7.93 6.15
CA LEU A 55 9.44 -8.26 7.52
C LEU A 55 9.61 -7.01 8.38
N VAL A 56 10.22 -5.96 7.84
CA VAL A 56 10.31 -4.65 8.52
C VAL A 56 8.91 -4.11 8.80
N ASP A 57 7.99 -4.18 7.84
CA ASP A 57 6.60 -3.77 8.03
C ASP A 57 5.90 -4.58 9.15
N PHE A 58 6.18 -5.87 9.24
CA PHE A 58 5.59 -6.73 10.25
C PHE A 58 6.06 -6.39 11.68
N PHE A 59 7.35 -6.06 11.86
CA PHE A 59 7.91 -5.78 13.18
C PHE A 59 7.91 -4.29 13.55
N ALA A 60 8.44 -3.44 12.67
CA ALA A 60 8.62 -2.02 12.93
C ALA A 60 7.33 -1.20 12.75
N ASN A 61 6.35 -1.69 11.98
CA ASN A 61 5.07 -1.00 11.74
C ASN A 61 3.88 -1.72 12.38
N ASN A 62 4.13 -2.41 13.48
CA ASN A 62 3.09 -2.95 14.33
C ASN A 62 2.84 -1.98 15.49
N TRP A 63 1.69 -1.30 15.44
CA TRP A 63 1.33 -0.24 16.39
C TRP A 63 1.29 -0.74 17.84
N ALA A 64 0.76 -1.95 18.06
CA ALA A 64 0.71 -2.55 19.40
C ALA A 64 2.11 -2.91 19.92
N PHE A 65 2.99 -3.40 19.05
CA PHE A 65 4.37 -3.70 19.43
C PHE A 65 5.16 -2.42 19.75
N LEU A 66 5.03 -1.38 18.94
CA LEU A 66 5.69 -0.09 19.18
C LEU A 66 5.23 0.57 20.48
N ASP A 67 3.93 0.53 20.77
CA ASP A 67 3.36 1.01 22.02
C ASP A 67 3.88 0.19 23.22
N PHE A 68 3.96 -1.13 23.08
CA PHE A 68 4.51 -2.04 24.10
C PHE A 68 6.00 -1.77 24.38
N CYS A 69 6.82 -1.47 23.37
CA CYS A 69 8.22 -1.10 23.57
C CYS A 69 8.39 0.15 24.46
N GLY A 70 7.36 1.01 24.55
CA GLY A 70 7.28 2.06 25.56
C GLY A 70 8.11 3.32 25.30
N ASN A 71 8.91 3.39 24.24
CA ASN A 71 9.69 4.59 23.91
C ASN A 71 8.82 5.85 23.71
N GLY A 72 7.57 5.68 23.26
CA GLY A 72 6.60 6.78 23.14
C GLY A 72 6.09 7.32 24.49
N LEU A 73 6.23 6.56 25.59
CA LEU A 73 5.72 6.95 26.90
C LEU A 73 6.43 8.17 27.50
N GLN A 74 7.62 8.53 26.99
CA GLN A 74 8.32 9.75 27.42
C GLN A 74 7.50 11.03 27.20
N PHE A 75 6.57 11.03 26.24
CA PHE A 75 5.72 12.20 25.97
C PHE A 75 4.61 12.38 27.02
N ARG A 76 4.43 11.42 27.94
CA ARG A 76 3.50 11.56 29.07
C ARG A 76 4.04 12.44 30.20
N THR A 77 5.36 12.61 30.30
CA THR A 77 6.01 13.36 31.38
C THR A 77 5.36 14.71 31.73
N PRO A 78 5.02 15.60 30.77
CA PRO A 78 4.45 16.91 31.11
C PRO A 78 3.01 16.86 31.65
N VAL A 79 2.28 15.75 31.42
CA VAL A 79 0.85 15.62 31.75
C VAL A 79 0.57 14.50 32.76
N ALA A 80 1.58 13.77 33.20
CA ALA A 80 1.44 12.57 34.03
C ALA A 80 0.74 12.79 35.38
N GLN A 81 0.69 14.03 35.89
CA GLN A 81 0.05 14.38 37.15
C GLN A 81 -1.36 14.96 37.00
N LEU A 82 -1.83 15.16 35.76
CA LEU A 82 -3.09 15.82 35.47
C LEU A 82 -4.23 14.81 35.38
N ALA A 83 -5.42 15.17 35.89
CA ALA A 83 -6.62 14.35 35.67
C ALA A 83 -7.33 14.75 34.36
N SER A 84 -7.28 16.04 34.02
CA SER A 84 -7.86 16.61 32.80
C SER A 84 -7.04 17.80 32.29
N ALA A 85 -7.37 18.34 31.11
CA ALA A 85 -6.72 19.56 30.62
C ALA A 85 -7.11 20.82 31.41
N SER A 86 -8.25 20.83 32.13
CA SER A 86 -8.62 21.97 32.98
C SER A 86 -7.62 22.18 34.12
N ASP A 87 -6.92 21.13 34.54
CA ASP A 87 -5.91 21.19 35.60
C ASP A 87 -4.59 21.81 35.12
N LEU A 88 -4.41 22.05 33.81
CA LEU A 88 -3.15 22.62 33.30
C LEU A 88 -2.79 23.94 33.96
N ALA A 89 -3.77 24.80 34.23
CA ALA A 89 -3.56 26.13 34.80
C ALA A 89 -3.09 26.11 36.26
N SER A 90 -3.24 25.00 36.99
CA SER A 90 -2.71 24.86 38.34
C SER A 90 -1.25 24.41 38.37
N HIS A 91 -0.76 23.79 37.28
CA HIS A 91 0.61 23.28 37.17
C HIS A 91 1.52 24.11 36.26
N TYR A 92 0.94 24.94 35.39
CA TYR A 92 1.65 25.76 34.42
C TYR A 92 1.11 27.19 34.37
N THR A 93 2.00 28.15 34.19
CA THR A 93 1.66 29.55 33.95
C THR A 93 1.43 29.79 32.46
N PHE A 94 0.21 30.15 32.08
CA PHE A 94 -0.14 30.45 30.70
C PHE A 94 0.24 31.87 30.27
N ALA A 95 0.55 32.04 28.99
CA ALA A 95 0.68 33.37 28.39
C ALA A 95 -0.67 34.07 28.39
N HIS A 96 -0.66 35.40 28.58
CA HIS A 96 -1.89 36.19 28.55
C HIS A 96 -2.63 36.05 27.20
N GLY A 97 -3.91 35.65 27.25
CA GLY A 97 -4.76 35.42 26.08
C GLY A 97 -4.45 34.15 25.28
N LEU A 98 -3.67 33.22 25.85
CA LEU A 98 -3.37 31.89 25.30
C LEU A 98 -3.50 30.82 26.38
N ASN A 99 -4.54 30.93 27.22
CA ASN A 99 -4.89 29.91 28.19
C ASN A 99 -5.73 28.80 27.52
N TYR A 100 -5.82 27.63 28.16
CA TYR A 100 -6.72 26.55 27.77
C TYR A 100 -8.16 27.05 27.52
N THR A 101 -8.66 27.94 28.38
CA THR A 101 -10.01 28.52 28.29
C THR A 101 -10.19 29.49 27.12
N ASP A 102 -9.10 29.98 26.52
CA ASP A 102 -9.15 30.92 25.39
C ASP A 102 -9.29 30.20 24.03
N MET A 103 -9.17 28.87 24.02
CA MET A 103 -9.36 28.04 22.83
C MET A 103 -10.86 27.90 22.49
N SER A 104 -11.17 27.57 21.24
CA SER A 104 -12.54 27.17 20.85
C SER A 104 -13.02 25.94 21.62
N ASN A 105 -14.33 25.68 21.64
CA ASN A 105 -14.90 24.53 22.34
C ASN A 105 -14.32 23.20 21.84
N ILE A 106 -14.10 23.10 20.52
CA ILE A 106 -13.48 21.91 19.91
C ILE A 106 -11.98 21.86 20.23
N GLY A 107 -11.28 23.00 20.24
CA GLY A 107 -9.88 23.07 20.65
C GLY A 107 -9.67 22.61 22.11
N GLN A 108 -10.56 23.03 23.01
CA GLN A 108 -10.59 22.58 24.40
C GLN A 108 -10.82 21.08 24.50
N TRP A 109 -11.87 20.57 23.85
CA TRP A 109 -12.17 19.13 23.83
C TRP A 109 -11.02 18.28 23.25
N MET A 110 -10.39 18.70 22.16
CA MET A 110 -9.26 17.98 21.56
C MET A 110 -8.04 17.94 22.49
N THR A 111 -7.78 19.05 23.17
CA THR A 111 -6.67 19.16 24.14
C THR A 111 -6.95 18.30 25.36
N ASP A 112 -8.17 18.35 25.90
CA ASP A 112 -8.62 17.52 27.01
C ASP A 112 -8.54 16.03 26.68
N PHE A 113 -9.07 15.61 25.53
CA PHE A 113 -8.97 14.24 25.07
C PHE A 113 -7.51 13.76 25.04
N SER A 114 -6.59 14.58 24.53
CA SER A 114 -5.19 14.22 24.40
C SER A 114 -4.51 14.13 25.77
N VAL A 115 -4.69 15.14 26.62
CA VAL A 115 -4.11 15.20 27.97
C VAL A 115 -4.61 14.04 28.83
N THR A 116 -5.93 13.85 28.91
CA THR A 116 -6.56 12.81 29.74
C THR A 116 -6.14 11.41 29.33
N ASN A 117 -6.11 11.10 28.03
CA ASN A 117 -5.69 9.78 27.56
C ASN A 117 -4.18 9.54 27.69
N MET A 118 -3.35 10.58 27.63
CA MET A 118 -1.91 10.45 27.87
C MET A 118 -1.58 10.33 29.37
N ALA A 119 -2.28 11.05 30.23
CA ALA A 119 -2.11 10.97 31.68
C ALA A 119 -2.65 9.64 32.24
N GLY A 120 -3.75 9.15 31.67
CA GLY A 120 -4.36 7.87 32.05
C GLY A 120 -3.53 6.63 31.69
N THR A 121 -3.82 5.53 32.38
CA THR A 121 -3.31 4.19 32.04
C THR A 121 -4.25 3.42 31.13
N THR A 122 -5.24 4.09 30.53
CA THR A 122 -6.25 3.45 29.68
C THR A 122 -5.62 2.91 28.39
N ALA A 123 -6.09 1.73 27.98
CA ALA A 123 -5.68 1.07 26.74
C ALA A 123 -6.34 1.69 25.49
N ALA A 124 -6.75 2.96 25.53
CA ALA A 124 -7.55 3.61 24.49
C ALA A 124 -6.72 4.19 23.34
N ILE A 125 -5.45 4.51 23.60
CA ILE A 125 -4.53 5.11 22.63
C ILE A 125 -3.29 4.25 22.41
N TYR A 126 -2.63 4.46 21.27
CA TYR A 126 -1.24 4.07 21.01
C TYR A 126 -0.36 5.31 21.11
N LEU A 127 0.77 5.20 21.81
CA LEU A 127 1.82 6.22 21.86
C LEU A 127 3.07 5.71 21.15
N LEU A 128 3.27 6.21 19.94
CA LEU A 128 4.25 5.70 19.00
C LEU A 128 5.46 6.63 18.91
N PRO A 129 6.70 6.09 18.91
CA PRO A 129 7.87 6.87 18.57
C PRO A 129 7.91 7.12 17.05
N GLY A 130 8.17 8.36 16.64
CA GLY A 130 8.38 8.77 15.24
C GLY A 130 9.84 9.09 14.91
N GLY A 131 10.76 8.91 15.86
CA GLY A 131 12.20 9.10 15.72
C GLY A 131 12.72 10.40 16.35
N THR A 132 14.05 10.56 16.35
CA THR A 132 14.73 11.76 16.86
C THR A 132 15.39 12.49 15.70
N TYR A 133 15.02 13.76 15.50
CA TYR A 133 15.47 14.60 14.39
C TYR A 133 16.40 15.69 14.87
N THR A 134 17.26 16.21 13.99
CA THR A 134 18.11 17.37 14.29
C THR A 134 17.41 18.65 13.85
N ILE A 135 17.25 19.62 14.75
CA ILE A 135 16.61 20.90 14.43
C ILE A 135 17.45 21.70 13.42
N SER A 136 16.83 22.10 12.31
CA SER A 136 17.40 23.02 11.32
C SER A 136 16.95 24.46 11.57
N SER A 137 17.50 25.43 10.82
CA SER A 137 17.12 26.84 10.91
C SER A 137 15.67 27.14 10.51
N THR A 138 15.03 26.24 9.76
CA THR A 138 13.63 26.37 9.32
C THR A 138 12.62 25.78 10.32
N MET A 139 13.09 25.05 11.34
CA MET A 139 12.26 24.38 12.33
C MET A 139 12.24 25.19 13.63
N ASN A 140 11.18 25.97 13.87
CA ASN A 140 10.97 26.70 15.13
C ASN A 140 9.66 26.31 15.81
N PHE A 141 9.77 25.44 16.82
CA PHE A 141 8.64 24.97 17.63
C PHE A 141 8.48 25.73 18.95
N CYS A 142 9.25 26.80 19.19
CA CYS A 142 9.19 27.58 20.43
C CYS A 142 8.51 28.95 20.25
N ASN A 143 8.23 29.33 19.00
CA ASN A 143 7.73 30.66 18.64
C ASN A 143 6.42 31.09 19.35
N ILE A 144 5.54 30.17 19.76
CA ILE A 144 4.30 30.54 20.46
C ILE A 144 4.56 31.19 21.83
N LEU A 145 5.72 30.91 22.43
CA LEU A 145 6.10 31.40 23.75
C LEU A 145 6.58 32.87 23.74
N ALA A 146 6.74 33.50 22.56
CA ALA A 146 7.21 34.87 22.45
C ALA A 146 6.68 35.61 21.20
N PRO A 147 6.56 36.94 21.23
CA PRO A 147 6.67 37.80 22.42
C PRO A 147 5.40 37.69 23.28
N ARG A 148 5.52 37.35 24.56
CA ARG A 148 4.38 37.12 25.47
C ARG A 148 4.69 37.51 26.91
N THR A 149 3.63 37.81 27.66
CA THR A 149 3.70 38.16 29.08
C THR A 149 3.01 37.08 29.91
N TYR A 150 3.62 36.74 31.04
CA TYR A 150 3.21 35.68 31.97
C TYR A 150 3.18 36.24 33.39
N THR A 151 2.22 35.80 34.21
CA THR A 151 2.12 36.15 35.64
C THR A 151 2.79 35.05 36.47
N VAL A 152 3.94 35.35 37.06
CA VAL A 152 4.87 34.36 37.61
C VAL A 152 5.17 34.65 39.07
N ASP A 153 4.96 33.64 39.91
CA ASP A 153 5.38 33.61 41.30
C ASP A 153 6.68 32.79 41.46
N LEU A 154 7.78 33.45 41.82
CA LEU A 154 9.09 32.81 41.99
C LEU A 154 9.20 31.98 43.27
N THR A 155 8.22 31.99 44.17
CA THR A 155 8.21 31.10 45.34
C THR A 155 7.96 29.63 44.97
N HIS A 156 7.44 29.39 43.77
CA HIS A 156 7.17 28.06 43.22
C HIS A 156 7.99 27.80 41.93
N PRO A 157 8.27 26.53 41.58
CA PRO A 157 8.93 26.20 40.33
C PRO A 157 8.13 26.68 39.12
N VAL A 158 8.66 27.64 38.38
CA VAL A 158 7.98 28.26 37.24
C VAL A 158 8.03 27.35 36.01
N LYS A 159 6.87 27.01 35.47
CA LYS A 159 6.72 26.31 34.18
C LYS A 159 5.78 27.12 33.30
N LEU A 160 6.14 27.32 32.03
CA LEU A 160 5.33 28.11 31.10
C LEU A 160 4.50 27.19 30.21
N ALA A 161 3.32 27.67 29.85
CA ALA A 161 2.45 27.04 28.87
C ALA A 161 1.87 28.07 27.89
N ALA A 162 1.52 27.61 26.70
CA ALA A 162 0.76 28.37 25.74
C ALA A 162 -0.09 27.44 24.89
N THR A 163 -1.33 27.84 24.64
CA THR A 163 -2.25 27.15 23.74
C THR A 163 -2.61 28.02 22.54
N ASN A 164 -2.88 27.38 21.42
CA ASN A 164 -3.47 28.02 20.24
C ASN A 164 -4.25 26.97 19.46
N ASP A 165 -5.42 27.32 18.94
CA ASP A 165 -6.17 26.47 18.03
C ASP A 165 -6.49 27.19 16.73
N ALA A 166 -6.69 26.39 15.70
CA ALA A 166 -6.90 26.87 14.35
C ALA A 166 -7.74 25.90 13.53
N VAL A 167 -8.32 26.40 12.45
CA VAL A 167 -8.94 25.60 11.40
C VAL A 167 -8.13 25.78 10.12
N THR A 168 -7.69 24.67 9.52
CA THR A 168 -7.06 24.66 8.21
C THR A 168 -8.13 24.60 7.14
N PHE A 169 -8.04 25.55 6.22
CA PHE A 169 -8.83 25.69 5.03
C PHE A 169 -8.01 25.27 3.81
N LEU A 170 -8.65 24.57 2.87
CA LEU A 170 -8.00 24.05 1.68
C LEU A 170 -8.80 24.41 0.41
N ARG A 171 -8.12 24.81 -0.66
CA ARG A 171 -8.70 25.06 -1.99
C ARG A 171 -8.03 24.18 -3.04
N GLY A 172 -8.84 23.59 -3.94
CA GLY A 172 -8.35 22.78 -5.06
C GLY A 172 -7.77 21.42 -4.71
N ASP A 173 -7.58 20.53 -5.67
CA ASP A 173 -6.94 19.23 -5.48
C ASP A 173 -5.72 19.09 -6.40
N ALA A 174 -5.04 17.94 -6.34
CA ALA A 174 -3.87 17.69 -7.18
C ALA A 174 -4.14 17.88 -8.69
N LEU A 175 -5.36 17.60 -9.16
CA LEU A 175 -5.73 17.80 -10.56
C LEU A 175 -5.97 19.29 -10.84
N SER A 176 -6.73 20.00 -10.00
CA SER A 176 -6.98 21.44 -10.21
C SER A 176 -5.70 22.27 -10.09
N HIS A 177 -4.76 21.91 -9.22
CA HIS A 177 -3.43 22.52 -9.16
C HIS A 177 -2.63 22.39 -10.46
N THR A 178 -2.89 21.33 -11.22
CA THR A 178 -2.18 21.03 -12.46
C THR A 178 -2.84 21.72 -13.67
N PHE A 179 -4.15 21.95 -13.62
CA PHE A 179 -4.93 22.46 -14.75
C PHE A 179 -5.48 23.87 -14.56
N THR A 180 -5.35 24.47 -13.38
CA THR A 180 -5.88 25.80 -13.04
C THR A 180 -4.88 26.62 -12.21
N ASN A 181 -5.19 27.91 -11.98
CA ASN A 181 -4.34 28.85 -11.23
C ASN A 181 -4.73 28.98 -9.75
N ASP A 182 -5.40 27.97 -9.18
CA ASP A 182 -5.88 27.95 -7.79
C ASP A 182 -4.76 28.12 -6.74
N MET A 183 -3.49 27.93 -7.12
CA MET A 183 -2.32 28.13 -6.27
C MET A 183 -1.71 29.53 -6.34
N MET A 184 -2.10 30.35 -7.33
CA MET A 184 -1.42 31.60 -7.66
C MET A 184 -2.33 32.83 -7.60
N GLU A 185 -3.62 32.67 -7.90
CA GLU A 185 -4.59 33.76 -7.95
C GLU A 185 -5.45 33.82 -6.69
N ASN A 186 -5.86 35.03 -6.28
CA ASN A 186 -6.80 35.25 -5.17
C ASN A 186 -6.41 34.50 -3.89
N LEU A 187 -5.15 34.67 -3.47
CA LEU A 187 -4.60 34.04 -2.27
C LEU A 187 -4.97 34.84 -1.01
N PRO A 188 -5.30 34.16 0.09
CA PRO A 188 -5.59 34.80 1.37
C PRO A 188 -4.35 35.45 1.98
N THR A 189 -4.59 36.46 2.82
CA THR A 189 -3.57 37.18 3.60
C THR A 189 -3.68 36.81 5.08
N SER A 190 -2.69 37.17 5.89
CA SER A 190 -2.65 36.80 7.33
C SER A 190 -3.83 37.32 8.16
N THR A 191 -4.64 38.25 7.64
CA THR A 191 -5.81 38.83 8.31
C THR A 191 -7.14 38.34 7.72
N THR A 192 -7.09 37.44 6.74
CA THR A 192 -8.30 36.93 6.07
C THR A 192 -9.11 36.06 7.03
N LYS A 193 -10.42 36.31 7.07
CA LYS A 193 -11.39 35.60 7.92
C LYS A 193 -12.00 34.39 7.21
N MET A 194 -12.70 33.54 7.97
CA MET A 194 -13.36 32.33 7.48
C MET A 194 -14.40 32.61 6.39
N ASP A 195 -15.20 33.67 6.53
CA ASP A 195 -16.19 34.04 5.50
C ASP A 195 -15.53 34.49 4.19
N ASP A 196 -14.42 35.23 4.28
CA ASP A 196 -13.63 35.63 3.11
C ASP A 196 -12.99 34.41 2.44
N LEU A 197 -12.50 33.45 3.22
CA LEU A 197 -11.96 32.18 2.69
C LEU A 197 -13.02 31.36 1.97
N ALA A 198 -14.23 31.29 2.52
CA ALA A 198 -15.35 30.62 1.86
C ALA A 198 -15.68 31.31 0.52
N ALA A 199 -15.68 32.65 0.48
CA ALA A 199 -15.86 33.42 -0.76
C ALA A 199 -14.75 33.17 -1.80
N LEU A 200 -13.53 32.87 -1.34
CA LEU A 200 -12.37 32.52 -2.18
C LEU A 200 -12.35 31.03 -2.61
N GLY A 201 -13.35 30.24 -2.23
CA GLY A 201 -13.50 28.82 -2.57
C GLY A 201 -12.68 27.87 -1.68
N PHE A 202 -12.25 28.32 -0.50
CA PHE A 202 -11.61 27.45 0.48
C PHE A 202 -12.66 26.76 1.37
N ILE A 203 -12.38 25.51 1.73
CA ILE A 203 -13.26 24.71 2.60
C ILE A 203 -12.47 24.25 3.83
N GLY A 204 -13.09 24.29 5.01
CA GLY A 204 -12.51 23.80 6.26
C GLY A 204 -12.27 22.29 6.21
N ALA A 205 -11.02 21.87 6.42
CA ALA A 205 -10.60 20.48 6.18
C ALA A 205 -9.89 19.81 7.37
N ARG A 206 -9.49 20.59 8.38
CA ARG A 206 -8.84 20.09 9.59
C ARG A 206 -8.97 21.10 10.73
N VAL A 207 -9.29 20.63 11.92
CA VAL A 207 -9.17 21.39 13.16
C VAL A 207 -7.85 21.02 13.84
N GLN A 208 -7.15 21.99 14.41
CA GLN A 208 -5.88 21.77 15.08
C GLN A 208 -5.79 22.54 16.40
N ALA A 209 -5.14 21.94 17.39
CA ALA A 209 -4.93 22.47 18.73
C ALA A 209 -3.47 22.23 19.14
N ASP A 210 -2.72 23.29 19.39
CA ASP A 210 -1.30 23.27 19.76
C ASP A 210 -1.15 23.66 21.22
N LEU A 211 -0.71 22.72 22.05
CA LEU A 211 -0.35 22.92 23.45
C LEU A 211 1.17 22.78 23.59
N ARG A 212 1.82 23.82 24.13
CA ARG A 212 3.25 23.80 24.43
C ARG A 212 3.50 23.99 25.91
N LEU A 213 4.33 23.13 26.48
CA LEU A 213 4.60 23.04 27.91
C LEU A 213 6.11 23.03 28.14
N THR A 214 6.64 23.91 28.97
CA THR A 214 8.07 23.90 29.31
C THR A 214 8.33 23.08 30.57
N THR A 215 9.57 22.61 30.72
CA THR A 215 10.06 22.22 32.05
C THR A 215 10.27 23.44 32.94
N VAL A 216 10.70 23.23 34.18
CA VAL A 216 11.01 24.31 35.12
C VAL A 216 12.04 25.26 34.52
N LEU A 217 11.77 26.57 34.57
CA LEU A 217 12.67 27.62 34.12
C LEU A 217 13.67 27.95 35.23
N PRO A 218 14.98 28.08 34.93
CA PRO A 218 15.98 28.57 35.88
C PRO A 218 15.95 30.11 35.95
N LEU A 219 14.82 30.68 36.38
CA LEU A 219 14.65 32.13 36.50
C LEU A 219 15.33 32.67 37.77
N VAL A 220 16.04 33.79 37.62
CA VAL A 220 16.61 34.54 38.73
C VAL A 220 15.77 35.81 38.96
N ASN A 221 15.62 36.22 40.22
CA ASN A 221 14.95 37.46 40.57
C ASN A 221 15.81 38.68 40.17
N THR A 222 15.72 39.07 38.89
CA THR A 222 16.38 40.24 38.34
C THR A 222 15.62 40.79 37.13
N SER A 223 15.57 42.12 37.03
CA SER A 223 15.04 42.85 35.88
C SER A 223 15.98 42.87 34.67
N ALA A 224 17.22 42.39 34.83
CA ALA A 224 18.14 42.20 33.72
C ALA A 224 17.61 41.14 32.74
N THR A 225 17.93 41.29 31.46
CA THR A 225 17.59 40.31 30.43
C THR A 225 18.35 39.01 30.69
N GLN A 226 17.60 37.90 30.74
CA GLN A 226 18.11 36.56 30.99
C GLN A 226 17.90 35.70 29.74
N THR A 227 18.93 34.93 29.37
CA THR A 227 18.84 33.93 28.30
C THR A 227 18.98 32.54 28.90
N MET A 228 18.03 31.66 28.61
CA MET A 228 17.98 30.32 29.19
C MET A 228 17.56 29.28 28.16
N VAL A 229 18.16 28.10 28.26
CA VAL A 229 17.79 26.95 27.46
C VAL A 229 16.92 26.03 28.31
N VAL A 230 15.71 25.79 27.85
CA VAL A 230 14.72 24.95 28.56
C VAL A 230 14.19 23.86 27.66
N LYS A 231 13.81 22.73 28.26
CA LYS A 231 13.10 21.67 27.54
C LYS A 231 11.65 22.08 27.34
N MET A 232 11.10 21.70 26.19
CA MET A 232 9.72 21.97 25.82
C MET A 232 9.09 20.69 25.27
N TYR A 233 7.87 20.42 25.72
CA TYR A 233 6.98 19.42 25.17
C TYR A 233 5.90 20.10 24.33
N ARG A 234 5.55 19.45 23.23
CA ARG A 234 4.50 19.89 22.32
C ARG A 234 3.49 18.77 22.14
N ILE A 235 2.22 19.10 22.33
CA ILE A 235 1.09 18.22 22.08
C ILE A 235 0.25 18.95 21.03
N TYR A 236 0.35 18.50 19.78
CA TYR A 236 -0.31 19.14 18.67
C TYR A 236 -1.37 18.22 18.08
N SER A 237 -2.59 18.42 18.56
CA SER A 237 -3.75 17.60 18.25
C SER A 237 -4.40 18.05 16.95
N LYS A 238 -4.84 17.10 16.13
CA LYS A 238 -5.47 17.32 14.83
C LYS A 238 -6.70 16.43 14.71
N ALA A 239 -7.81 17.01 14.29
CA ALA A 239 -9.04 16.30 13.96
C ALA A 239 -9.42 16.60 12.51
N TYR A 240 -9.96 15.58 11.83
CA TYR A 240 -10.34 15.65 10.42
C TYR A 240 -11.85 15.80 10.22
N CYS A 241 -12.60 15.92 11.31
CA CYS A 241 -13.98 16.39 11.32
C CYS A 241 -14.24 17.10 12.66
N THR A 242 -15.27 17.93 12.73
CA THR A 242 -15.69 18.54 13.99
C THR A 242 -16.19 17.46 14.95
N GLY A 243 -15.51 17.28 16.10
CA GLY A 243 -15.85 16.28 17.12
C GLY A 243 -15.32 14.86 16.87
N CYS A 244 -14.55 14.64 15.80
CA CYS A 244 -13.85 13.36 15.59
C CYS A 244 -12.72 13.17 16.60
N THR A 245 -12.44 11.92 16.99
CA THR A 245 -11.26 11.59 17.79
C THR A 245 -9.98 12.16 17.16
N PRO A 246 -9.21 12.99 17.89
CA PRO A 246 -8.02 13.59 17.33
C PRO A 246 -6.85 12.60 17.32
N ILE A 247 -5.94 12.81 16.38
CA ILE A 247 -4.55 12.34 16.53
C ILE A 247 -3.73 13.45 17.19
N ALA A 248 -2.61 13.13 17.81
CA ALA A 248 -1.69 14.16 18.30
C ALA A 248 -0.26 13.91 17.82
N GLU A 249 0.37 14.94 17.26
CA GLU A 249 1.82 15.00 17.15
C GLU A 249 2.41 15.33 18.52
N LEU A 250 3.40 14.56 18.92
CA LEU A 250 4.09 14.71 20.18
C LEU A 250 5.53 15.13 19.89
N GLY A 251 5.99 16.13 20.63
CA GLY A 251 7.30 16.72 20.47
C GLY A 251 8.01 16.92 21.78
N HIS A 252 9.31 16.71 21.80
CA HIS A 252 10.18 17.06 22.91
C HIS A 252 11.49 17.62 22.36
N GLY A 253 11.87 18.83 22.79
CA GLY A 253 13.07 19.51 22.30
C GLY A 253 13.52 20.65 23.18
N LEU A 254 14.49 21.43 22.70
CA LEU A 254 15.10 22.54 23.42
C LEU A 254 14.69 23.90 22.84
N CYS A 255 14.28 24.82 23.72
CA CYS A 255 13.98 26.20 23.43
C CYS A 255 15.00 27.12 24.08
N ASN A 256 15.55 28.05 23.30
CA ASN A 256 16.30 29.18 23.80
C ASN A 256 15.35 30.36 24.01
N LEU A 257 15.12 30.72 25.27
CA LEU A 257 14.23 31.79 25.69
C LEU A 257 15.05 32.99 26.14
N THR A 258 14.63 34.19 25.74
CA THR A 258 15.12 35.46 26.26
C THR A 258 13.97 36.15 26.97
N ALA A 259 14.15 36.46 28.26
CA ALA A 259 13.09 37.02 29.08
C ALA A 259 13.61 38.04 30.09
N THR A 260 12.71 38.91 30.56
CA THR A 260 12.94 39.88 31.63
C THR A 260 11.87 39.68 32.70
N TYR A 261 12.29 39.55 33.96
CA TYR A 261 11.37 39.37 35.09
C TYR A 261 11.28 40.65 35.92
N THR A 262 10.07 41.08 36.24
CA THR A 262 9.82 42.26 37.06
C THR A 262 9.13 41.83 38.36
N ASP A 263 9.88 41.88 39.47
CA ASP A 263 9.42 41.47 40.81
C ASP A 263 8.21 42.27 41.30
N ALA A 264 8.22 43.60 41.09
CA ALA A 264 7.17 44.51 41.54
C ALA A 264 5.77 44.18 40.98
N THR A 265 5.72 43.58 39.78
CA THR A 265 4.47 43.20 39.10
C THR A 265 4.30 41.69 39.04
N GLN A 266 5.27 40.91 39.54
CA GLN A 266 5.32 39.45 39.38
C GLN A 266 5.10 39.02 37.92
N THR A 267 5.67 39.76 36.97
CA THR A 267 5.50 39.48 35.55
C THR A 267 6.80 39.05 34.89
N LEU A 268 6.70 38.02 34.05
CA LEU A 268 7.75 37.59 33.16
C LEU A 268 7.38 37.98 31.74
N HIS A 269 8.23 38.77 31.09
CA HIS A 269 8.08 39.12 29.69
C HIS A 269 9.10 38.35 28.86
N VAL A 270 8.62 37.39 28.06
CA VAL A 270 9.47 36.62 27.14
C VAL A 270 9.52 37.36 25.81
N THR A 271 10.68 37.90 25.48
CA THR A 271 10.89 38.73 24.28
C THR A 271 11.20 37.89 23.05
N ARG A 272 11.94 36.79 23.22
CA ARG A 272 12.31 35.89 22.12
C ARG A 272 12.25 34.43 22.56
N ALA A 273 11.72 33.58 21.69
CA ALA A 273 11.71 32.14 21.86
C ALA A 273 12.03 31.46 20.52
N ALA A 274 13.07 30.63 20.51
CA ALA A 274 13.48 29.90 19.31
C ALA A 274 13.98 28.49 19.65
N SER A 275 13.71 27.52 18.79
CA SER A 275 14.31 26.19 18.90
C SER A 275 15.83 26.25 18.73
N VAL A 276 16.57 25.47 19.51
CA VAL A 276 18.04 25.42 19.44
C VAL A 276 18.48 24.67 18.19
N VAL A 277 19.12 25.36 17.24
CA VAL A 277 19.61 24.74 16.00
C VAL A 277 20.67 23.69 16.31
N GLY A 278 20.61 22.54 15.64
CA GLY A 278 21.50 21.40 15.85
C GLY A 278 21.13 20.51 17.04
N SER A 279 20.17 20.91 17.88
CA SER A 279 19.70 20.09 19.00
C SER A 279 18.83 18.91 18.55
N PRO A 280 18.77 17.81 19.32
CA PRO A 280 17.84 16.73 19.07
C PRO A 280 16.40 17.16 19.39
N TYR A 281 15.46 16.70 18.57
CA TYR A 281 14.02 16.83 18.76
C TYR A 281 13.38 15.45 18.62
N ASP A 282 12.85 14.95 19.72
CA ASP A 282 12.13 13.69 19.75
C ASP A 282 10.71 13.91 19.24
N TYR A 283 10.31 13.09 18.29
CA TYR A 283 9.01 13.13 17.66
C TYR A 283 8.24 11.83 17.95
N GLY A 284 6.95 11.97 18.18
CA GLY A 284 6.03 10.87 18.42
C GLY A 284 4.63 11.18 17.93
N LEU A 285 3.78 10.15 17.96
CA LEU A 285 2.41 10.22 17.49
C LEU A 285 1.49 9.50 18.47
N MET A 286 0.32 10.09 18.69
CA MET A 286 -0.80 9.50 19.42
C MET A 286 -1.90 9.13 18.44
N PHE A 287 -2.33 7.87 18.48
CA PHE A 287 -3.48 7.36 17.73
C PHE A 287 -4.50 6.71 18.65
N GLU A 288 -5.78 6.76 18.27
CA GLU A 288 -6.80 5.91 18.87
C GLU A 288 -6.56 4.44 18.50
N ARG A 289 -6.73 3.53 19.47
CA ARG A 289 -6.72 2.10 19.16
C ARG A 289 -7.98 1.73 18.39
N SER A 290 -7.81 1.00 17.29
CA SER A 290 -8.93 0.55 16.46
C SER A 290 -9.03 -0.96 16.46
N ILE A 291 -10.25 -1.48 16.60
CA ILE A 291 -10.51 -2.91 16.42
C ILE A 291 -10.17 -3.36 14.97
N TYR A 292 -10.30 -2.45 14.00
CA TYR A 292 -9.99 -2.74 12.60
C TYR A 292 -8.51 -3.01 12.37
N SER A 293 -7.59 -2.31 13.05
CA SER A 293 -6.16 -2.60 12.92
C SER A 293 -5.79 -3.94 13.56
N THR A 294 -6.44 -4.31 14.68
CA THR A 294 -6.29 -5.64 15.28
C THR A 294 -6.82 -6.76 14.38
N ILE A 295 -8.02 -6.61 13.81
CA ILE A 295 -8.60 -7.57 12.86
C ILE A 295 -7.70 -7.67 11.61
N GLY A 296 -7.25 -6.52 11.10
CA GLY A 296 -6.33 -6.44 9.97
C GLY A 296 -5.05 -7.24 10.23
N LEU A 297 -4.46 -7.11 11.42
CA LEU A 297 -3.28 -7.89 11.81
C LEU A 297 -3.55 -9.40 11.84
N MET A 298 -4.69 -9.84 12.39
CA MET A 298 -5.06 -11.26 12.42
C MET A 298 -5.26 -11.83 11.02
N ILE A 299 -5.93 -11.10 10.13
CA ILE A 299 -6.10 -11.50 8.72
C ILE A 299 -4.72 -11.61 8.03
N LYS A 300 -3.78 -10.71 8.35
CA LYS A 300 -2.41 -10.77 7.83
C LYS A 300 -1.69 -12.06 8.22
N PHE A 301 -1.84 -12.50 9.48
CA PHE A 301 -1.29 -13.77 9.96
C PHE A 301 -1.88 -14.96 9.20
N VAL A 302 -3.20 -14.97 9.01
CA VAL A 302 -3.88 -16.03 8.24
C VAL A 302 -3.37 -16.03 6.79
N ALA A 303 -3.23 -14.86 6.15
CA ALA A 303 -2.69 -14.75 4.80
C ALA A 303 -1.28 -15.35 4.71
N ILE A 304 -0.37 -14.95 5.60
CA ILE A 304 1.01 -15.46 5.65
C ILE A 304 1.02 -16.98 5.85
N PHE A 305 0.17 -17.50 6.73
CA PHE A 305 0.05 -18.94 6.94
C PHE A 305 -0.34 -19.69 5.66
N PHE A 306 -1.37 -19.23 4.95
CA PHE A 306 -1.77 -19.84 3.67
C PHE A 306 -0.66 -19.75 2.61
N ALA A 307 0.05 -18.64 2.53
CA ALA A 307 1.18 -18.50 1.61
C ALA A 307 2.33 -19.46 1.94
N VAL A 308 2.76 -19.51 3.20
CA VAL A 308 3.87 -20.36 3.62
C VAL A 308 3.50 -21.84 3.51
N ALA A 309 2.35 -22.25 4.05
CA ALA A 309 1.91 -23.65 4.01
C ALA A 309 1.69 -24.13 2.57
N GLY A 310 0.97 -23.37 1.75
CA GLY A 310 0.77 -23.69 0.33
C GLY A 310 2.07 -23.71 -0.47
N TYR A 311 2.99 -22.76 -0.22
CA TYR A 311 4.29 -22.78 -0.87
C TYR A 311 5.13 -24.00 -0.47
N LEU A 312 5.18 -24.35 0.82
CA LEU A 312 5.88 -25.54 1.30
C LEU A 312 5.28 -26.82 0.70
N ALA A 313 3.95 -26.90 0.56
CA ALA A 313 3.30 -27.98 -0.15
C ALA A 313 3.76 -28.08 -1.62
N SER A 314 3.89 -26.93 -2.30
CA SER A 314 4.36 -26.87 -3.70
C SER A 314 5.81 -27.31 -3.91
N ARG A 315 6.63 -27.38 -2.84
CA ARG A 315 8.03 -27.87 -2.91
C ARG A 315 8.10 -29.37 -3.17
N LYS A 316 7.04 -30.11 -2.85
CA LYS A 316 6.85 -31.51 -3.25
C LYS A 316 5.92 -31.57 -4.46
N THR A 317 6.04 -32.64 -5.22
CA THR A 317 5.20 -32.86 -6.40
C THR A 317 3.79 -33.19 -5.93
N VAL A 318 2.84 -32.30 -6.20
CA VAL A 318 1.43 -32.54 -5.86
C VAL A 318 0.85 -33.57 -6.82
N GLN A 319 0.03 -34.49 -6.31
CA GLN A 319 -0.61 -35.52 -7.12
C GLN A 319 -1.61 -34.89 -8.10
N TRP A 320 -1.63 -35.39 -9.34
CA TRP A 320 -2.58 -34.96 -10.36
C TRP A 320 -4.00 -35.24 -9.88
N GLN A 321 -4.87 -34.23 -9.97
CA GLN A 321 -6.24 -34.30 -9.50
C GLN A 321 -7.16 -34.69 -10.65
N GLU A 322 -8.07 -35.61 -10.39
CA GLU A 322 -9.18 -35.94 -11.27
C GLU A 322 -10.49 -35.52 -10.59
N VAL A 323 -11.43 -34.99 -11.38
CA VAL A 323 -12.79 -34.73 -10.91
C VAL A 323 -13.48 -36.07 -10.71
N ASP A 324 -13.67 -36.44 -9.45
CA ASP A 324 -14.54 -37.53 -9.08
C ASP A 324 -15.99 -37.02 -9.07
N SER A 325 -16.73 -37.29 -10.14
CA SER A 325 -18.11 -36.80 -10.31
C SER A 325 -19.09 -37.38 -9.26
N GLU A 326 -18.66 -38.38 -8.50
CA GLU A 326 -19.45 -39.05 -7.47
C GLU A 326 -19.23 -38.47 -6.07
N LYS A 327 -18.21 -37.61 -5.87
CA LYS A 327 -17.88 -37.02 -4.57
C LYS A 327 -18.17 -35.52 -4.53
N VAL A 328 -19.07 -35.11 -3.65
CA VAL A 328 -19.29 -33.68 -3.36
C VAL A 328 -18.12 -33.16 -2.51
N GLU A 329 -17.36 -32.21 -3.06
CA GLU A 329 -16.30 -31.54 -2.31
C GLU A 329 -16.88 -30.61 -1.24
N THR A 330 -16.44 -30.78 0.00
CA THR A 330 -16.77 -29.89 1.10
C THR A 330 -15.85 -28.66 1.13
N VAL A 331 -16.28 -27.59 1.79
CA VAL A 331 -15.41 -26.40 2.02
C VAL A 331 -14.15 -26.80 2.80
N TRP A 332 -14.28 -27.69 3.78
CA TRP A 332 -13.14 -28.19 4.55
C TRP A 332 -12.14 -28.97 3.70
N SER A 333 -12.62 -29.88 2.83
CA SER A 333 -11.72 -30.61 1.94
C SER A 333 -10.98 -29.68 0.98
N LYS A 334 -11.61 -28.58 0.51
CA LYS A 334 -10.93 -27.56 -0.29
C LYS A 334 -9.84 -26.83 0.50
N VAL A 335 -10.12 -26.41 1.73
CA VAL A 335 -9.12 -25.76 2.59
C VAL A 335 -7.91 -26.68 2.83
N VAL A 336 -8.16 -27.95 3.18
CA VAL A 336 -7.08 -28.93 3.37
C VAL A 336 -6.31 -29.14 2.07
N LEU A 337 -6.97 -29.20 0.92
CA LEU A 337 -6.33 -29.32 -0.38
C LEU A 337 -5.43 -28.12 -0.70
N THR A 338 -5.82 -26.91 -0.30
CA THR A 338 -5.04 -25.68 -0.49
C THR A 338 -3.74 -25.66 0.33
N ILE A 339 -3.68 -26.28 1.52
CA ILE A 339 -2.50 -26.21 2.39
C ILE A 339 -1.72 -27.53 2.53
N ALA A 340 -2.40 -28.65 2.36
CA ALA A 340 -1.88 -30.00 2.58
C ALA A 340 -2.42 -30.98 1.53
N PRO A 341 -2.15 -30.77 0.23
CA PRO A 341 -2.54 -31.69 -0.82
C PRO A 341 -1.77 -33.02 -0.71
N LYS A 342 -2.31 -34.06 -1.37
CA LYS A 342 -1.58 -35.33 -1.55
C LYS A 342 -0.36 -35.10 -2.44
N TYR A 343 0.80 -35.63 -2.03
CA TYR A 343 2.05 -35.42 -2.75
C TYR A 343 2.82 -36.72 -2.98
N PHE A 344 3.62 -36.73 -4.04
CA PHE A 344 4.70 -37.68 -4.22
C PHE A 344 5.97 -37.16 -3.50
N PRO A 345 6.83 -38.04 -2.96
CA PRO A 345 8.06 -37.67 -2.27
C PRO A 345 9.17 -37.23 -3.23
N HIS A 346 8.84 -36.39 -4.21
CA HIS A 346 9.76 -35.85 -5.21
C HIS A 346 9.70 -34.33 -5.21
N LEU A 347 10.85 -33.68 -5.35
CA LEU A 347 10.94 -32.22 -5.39
C LEU A 347 10.26 -31.66 -6.65
N SER A 348 9.56 -30.54 -6.47
CA SER A 348 8.98 -29.74 -7.54
C SER A 348 9.50 -28.31 -7.46
N HIS A 349 9.88 -27.75 -8.61
CA HIS A 349 10.35 -26.37 -8.77
C HIS A 349 9.39 -25.57 -9.66
N ALA A 350 8.09 -25.83 -9.53
CA ALA A 350 7.08 -25.28 -10.43
C ALA A 350 6.92 -23.76 -10.32
N ILE A 351 6.94 -23.22 -9.10
CA ILE A 351 6.65 -21.82 -8.81
C ILE A 351 7.61 -21.30 -7.72
N ARG A 352 8.06 -20.06 -7.84
CA ARG A 352 8.81 -19.33 -6.79
C ARG A 352 7.87 -18.68 -5.78
N PHE A 353 8.34 -18.38 -4.56
CA PHE A 353 7.49 -17.87 -3.49
C PHE A 353 6.81 -16.53 -3.83
N ASP A 354 7.52 -15.61 -4.46
CA ASP A 354 6.98 -14.33 -4.92
C ASP A 354 5.84 -14.51 -5.94
N LEU A 355 6.07 -15.35 -6.96
CA LEU A 355 5.07 -15.69 -7.97
C LEU A 355 3.85 -16.40 -7.37
N PHE A 356 4.06 -17.22 -6.34
CA PHE A 356 2.97 -17.86 -5.59
C PHE A 356 2.09 -16.80 -4.92
N CYS A 357 2.69 -15.87 -4.18
CA CYS A 357 1.96 -14.81 -3.47
C CYS A 357 1.20 -13.88 -4.42
N PHE A 358 1.81 -13.42 -5.52
CA PHE A 358 1.15 -12.50 -6.44
C PHE A 358 0.01 -13.13 -7.23
N ASN A 359 0.10 -14.42 -7.53
CA ASN A 359 -0.93 -15.12 -8.28
C ASN A 359 -2.01 -15.74 -7.40
N SER A 360 -1.76 -16.03 -6.12
CA SER A 360 -2.78 -16.60 -5.23
C SER A 360 -3.88 -15.59 -4.86
N ASP A 361 -5.13 -15.90 -5.20
CA ASP A 361 -6.30 -15.08 -4.86
C ASP A 361 -6.52 -15.01 -3.35
N ILE A 362 -6.41 -16.14 -2.65
CA ILE A 362 -6.58 -16.20 -1.18
C ILE A 362 -5.60 -15.25 -0.50
N PHE A 363 -4.32 -15.32 -0.86
CA PHE A 363 -3.29 -14.47 -0.27
C PHE A 363 -3.54 -13.00 -0.58
N VAL A 364 -3.71 -12.65 -1.85
CA VAL A 364 -3.89 -11.25 -2.27
C VAL A 364 -5.15 -10.65 -1.66
N SER A 365 -6.27 -11.37 -1.64
CA SER A 365 -7.52 -10.88 -1.05
C SER A 365 -7.40 -10.63 0.44
N LEU A 366 -6.88 -11.60 1.21
CA LEU A 366 -6.70 -11.44 2.66
C LEU A 366 -5.72 -10.29 2.98
N TYR A 367 -4.60 -10.21 2.27
CA TYR A 367 -3.61 -9.16 2.50
C TYR A 367 -4.15 -7.77 2.10
N CYS A 368 -4.92 -7.68 1.01
CA CYS A 368 -5.61 -6.47 0.58
C CYS A 368 -6.62 -6.00 1.63
N ILE A 369 -7.47 -6.90 2.14
CA ILE A 369 -8.45 -6.59 3.19
C ILE A 369 -7.74 -6.11 4.46
N SER A 370 -6.69 -6.82 4.89
CA SER A 370 -5.84 -6.43 6.02
C SER A 370 -5.29 -5.01 5.85
N THR A 371 -4.76 -4.71 4.66
CA THR A 371 -4.19 -3.41 4.33
C THR A 371 -5.24 -2.30 4.34
N LEU A 372 -6.44 -2.55 3.80
CA LEU A 372 -7.53 -1.57 3.80
C LEU A 372 -8.02 -1.25 5.22
N LEU A 373 -8.11 -2.25 6.10
CA LEU A 373 -8.52 -2.08 7.49
C LEU A 373 -7.53 -1.22 8.31
N ASP A 374 -6.23 -1.31 8.01
CA ASP A 374 -5.18 -0.52 8.67
C ASP A 374 -4.74 0.74 7.88
N MET A 375 -5.42 1.04 6.77
CA MET A 375 -5.02 2.13 5.86
C MET A 375 -5.07 3.50 6.54
N SER A 376 -6.12 3.73 7.35
CA SER A 376 -6.32 5.02 8.03
C SER A 376 -5.17 5.38 8.97
N GLN A 377 -4.69 4.42 9.77
CA GLN A 377 -3.59 4.64 10.71
C GLN A 377 -2.24 4.72 9.98
N SER A 378 -2.01 3.84 9.01
CA SER A 378 -0.77 3.83 8.23
C SER A 378 -0.54 5.11 7.42
N ILE A 379 -1.55 5.63 6.69
CA ILE A 379 -1.39 6.89 5.94
C ILE A 379 -1.08 8.06 6.86
N LYS A 380 -1.76 8.16 8.02
CA LYS A 380 -1.50 9.19 9.02
C LYS A 380 -0.06 9.14 9.51
N PHE A 381 0.41 7.95 9.90
CA PHE A 381 1.78 7.76 10.36
C PHE A 381 2.82 8.13 9.29
N ILE A 382 2.62 7.64 8.06
CA ILE A 382 3.54 7.89 6.95
C ILE A 382 3.64 9.40 6.70
N ARG A 383 2.50 10.10 6.61
CA ARG A 383 2.45 11.53 6.28
C ARG A 383 3.16 12.36 7.34
N GLU A 384 2.78 12.19 8.61
CA GLU A 384 3.29 13.06 9.67
C GLU A 384 4.78 12.81 9.93
N THR A 385 5.22 11.55 9.91
CA THR A 385 6.64 11.20 10.06
C THR A 385 7.47 11.64 8.84
N ASN A 386 6.95 11.53 7.62
CA ASN A 386 7.65 11.97 6.42
C ASN A 386 7.89 13.49 6.41
N GLY A 387 7.00 14.29 7.01
CA GLY A 387 7.20 15.74 7.14
C GLY A 387 8.49 16.11 7.88
N PHE A 388 8.81 15.39 8.95
CA PHE A 388 10.06 15.57 9.70
C PHE A 388 11.26 14.94 8.96
N ASN A 389 11.07 13.73 8.41
CA ASN A 389 12.13 13.00 7.72
C ASN A 389 12.61 13.68 6.43
N MET A 390 11.75 14.44 5.74
CA MET A 390 12.16 15.25 4.59
C MET A 390 13.10 16.40 4.97
N LEU A 391 12.94 16.96 6.18
CA LEU A 391 13.76 18.09 6.66
C LEU A 391 15.08 17.61 7.28
N ALA A 392 15.05 16.48 7.99
CA ALA A 392 16.22 15.87 8.61
C ALA A 392 16.20 14.33 8.39
N PRO A 393 16.70 13.84 7.24
CA PRO A 393 16.59 12.43 6.88
C PRO A 393 17.26 11.48 7.86
N ARG A 394 16.52 10.47 8.32
CA ARG A 394 17.01 9.35 9.12
C ARG A 394 16.85 8.04 8.35
N PRO A 395 17.91 7.23 8.17
CA PRO A 395 17.85 6.04 7.33
C PRO A 395 16.88 4.97 7.87
N LEU A 396 16.84 4.76 9.18
CA LEU A 396 15.94 3.77 9.81
C LEU A 396 14.46 4.15 9.66
N VAL A 397 14.14 5.44 9.87
CA VAL A 397 12.77 5.94 9.67
C VAL A 397 12.40 5.87 8.19
N SER A 398 13.33 6.23 7.29
CA SER A 398 13.11 6.13 5.84
C SER A 398 12.79 4.69 5.42
N LEU A 399 13.54 3.71 5.95
CA LEU A 399 13.28 2.29 5.72
C LEU A 399 11.89 1.87 6.22
N GLN A 400 11.50 2.34 7.41
CA GLN A 400 10.18 2.09 7.98
C GLN A 400 9.05 2.66 7.11
N LEU A 401 9.21 3.88 6.60
CA LEU A 401 8.27 4.51 5.67
C LEU A 401 8.18 3.76 4.34
N PHE A 402 9.32 3.35 3.77
CA PHE A 402 9.34 2.51 2.57
C PHE A 402 8.59 1.19 2.80
N ALA A 403 8.80 0.54 3.95
CA ALA A 403 8.10 -0.68 4.32
C ALA A 403 6.58 -0.47 4.40
N LEU A 404 6.10 0.63 4.99
CA LEU A 404 4.67 0.96 4.98
C LEU A 404 4.11 1.16 3.57
N SER A 405 4.83 1.89 2.71
CA SER A 405 4.42 2.11 1.32
C SER A 405 4.31 0.81 0.52
N THR A 406 5.09 -0.24 0.85
CA THR A 406 4.96 -1.55 0.18
C THR A 406 3.61 -2.21 0.40
N ARG A 407 2.79 -1.79 1.38
CA ARG A 407 1.43 -2.32 1.56
C ARG A 407 0.53 -2.01 0.35
N LEU A 408 0.73 -0.86 -0.29
CA LEU A 408 -0.03 -0.44 -1.48
C LEU A 408 0.23 -1.34 -2.69
N LEU A 409 1.34 -2.10 -2.69
CA LEU A 409 1.65 -3.11 -3.69
C LEU A 409 0.49 -4.09 -3.88
N TRP A 410 -0.10 -4.53 -2.78
CA TRP A 410 -1.14 -5.56 -2.78
C TRP A 410 -2.45 -5.01 -3.34
N LEU A 411 -2.68 -3.69 -3.22
CA LEU A 411 -3.80 -3.02 -3.89
C LEU A 411 -3.61 -3.03 -5.41
N ASN A 412 -2.39 -2.82 -5.92
CA ASN A 412 -2.11 -2.93 -7.36
C ASN A 412 -2.40 -4.35 -7.87
N VAL A 413 -1.97 -5.40 -7.14
CA VAL A 413 -2.26 -6.79 -7.54
C VAL A 413 -3.76 -7.06 -7.52
N ALA A 414 -4.44 -6.67 -6.44
CA ALA A 414 -5.88 -6.85 -6.28
C ALA A 414 -6.66 -6.12 -7.38
N LEU A 415 -6.23 -4.91 -7.76
CA LEU A 415 -6.81 -4.13 -8.85
C LEU A 415 -6.73 -4.87 -10.19
N VAL A 416 -5.57 -5.43 -10.53
CA VAL A 416 -5.40 -6.19 -11.79
C VAL A 416 -6.29 -7.44 -11.78
N LYS A 417 -6.33 -8.19 -10.67
CA LYS A 417 -7.23 -9.35 -10.52
C LYS A 417 -8.70 -8.96 -10.68
N LEU A 418 -9.11 -7.86 -10.05
CA LEU A 418 -10.46 -7.35 -10.14
C LEU A 418 -10.81 -6.97 -11.58
N PHE A 419 -9.90 -6.32 -12.32
CA PHE A 419 -10.12 -6.03 -13.74
C PHE A 419 -10.31 -7.28 -14.59
N LYS A 420 -9.57 -8.37 -14.32
CA LYS A 420 -9.79 -9.66 -15.02
C LYS A 420 -11.17 -10.23 -14.74
N VAL A 421 -11.57 -10.27 -13.47
CA VAL A 421 -12.89 -10.78 -13.07
C VAL A 421 -14.01 -9.93 -13.68
N LEU A 422 -13.93 -8.60 -13.54
CA LEU A 422 -14.90 -7.66 -14.11
C LEU A 422 -14.99 -7.79 -15.63
N TRP A 423 -13.85 -7.91 -16.32
CA TRP A 423 -13.85 -8.10 -17.77
C TRP A 423 -14.49 -9.42 -18.18
N ASN A 424 -14.25 -10.50 -17.43
CA ASN A 424 -14.90 -11.79 -17.68
C ASN A 424 -16.42 -11.73 -17.51
N VAL A 425 -16.92 -10.92 -16.57
CA VAL A 425 -18.36 -10.72 -16.33
C VAL A 425 -19.00 -9.80 -17.38
N VAL A 426 -18.35 -8.68 -17.72
CA VAL A 426 -18.91 -7.66 -18.62
C VAL A 426 -18.81 -8.07 -20.09
N ALA A 427 -17.74 -8.77 -20.46
CA ALA A 427 -17.47 -9.20 -21.84
C ALA A 427 -16.98 -10.65 -21.86
N PRO A 428 -17.86 -11.62 -21.52
CA PRO A 428 -17.49 -13.03 -21.45
C PRO A 428 -16.98 -13.52 -22.80
N ALA A 429 -15.82 -14.17 -22.76
CA ALA A 429 -15.26 -14.87 -23.90
C ALA A 429 -15.94 -16.24 -24.04
N ILE A 430 -16.10 -16.73 -25.27
CA ILE A 430 -16.61 -18.09 -25.53
C ILE A 430 -15.47 -19.10 -25.44
N TYR A 431 -14.23 -18.69 -25.77
CA TYR A 431 -13.07 -19.57 -25.84
C TYR A 431 -11.86 -18.95 -25.14
N SER A 432 -11.02 -19.81 -24.58
CA SER A 432 -9.67 -19.45 -24.16
C SER A 432 -8.90 -18.85 -25.35
N GLY A 433 -8.40 -17.62 -25.20
CA GLY A 433 -7.69 -16.89 -26.26
C GLY A 433 -8.54 -15.95 -27.13
N SER A 434 -9.88 -15.90 -26.99
CA SER A 434 -10.71 -15.05 -27.86
C SER A 434 -10.79 -13.58 -27.41
N SER A 435 -10.55 -13.29 -26.12
CA SER A 435 -10.61 -11.93 -25.58
C SER A 435 -9.42 -11.09 -26.01
N ARG A 436 -9.64 -9.92 -26.60
CA ARG A 436 -8.54 -9.01 -26.98
C ARG A 436 -7.97 -8.23 -25.79
N VAL A 437 -8.80 -7.99 -24.77
CA VAL A 437 -8.46 -7.13 -23.62
C VAL A 437 -7.93 -7.94 -22.45
N MET A 438 -8.42 -9.16 -22.22
CA MET A 438 -8.00 -9.98 -21.07
C MET A 438 -6.48 -10.11 -20.90
N PRO A 439 -5.68 -10.30 -21.98
CA PRO A 439 -4.23 -10.40 -21.83
C PRO A 439 -3.57 -9.14 -21.32
N PHE A 440 -4.20 -7.97 -21.50
CA PHE A 440 -3.65 -6.69 -21.07
C PHE A 440 -3.49 -6.59 -19.54
N PHE A 441 -4.23 -7.40 -18.79
CA PHE A 441 -4.21 -7.43 -17.34
C PHE A 441 -3.22 -8.48 -16.80
N ASN A 442 -2.07 -8.63 -17.47
CA ASN A 442 -1.02 -9.54 -17.06
C ASN A 442 0.36 -8.89 -17.21
N PHE A 443 1.22 -9.09 -16.21
CA PHE A 443 2.63 -8.75 -16.29
C PHE A 443 3.43 -9.96 -16.80
N SER A 444 4.40 -9.69 -17.66
CA SER A 444 5.30 -10.70 -18.21
C SER A 444 6.25 -11.27 -17.15
N SER A 445 6.68 -10.44 -16.19
CA SER A 445 7.61 -10.81 -15.12
C SER A 445 7.34 -10.05 -13.83
N VAL A 446 7.93 -10.55 -12.74
CA VAL A 446 7.91 -9.88 -11.42
C VAL A 446 8.64 -8.54 -11.45
N ALA A 447 9.69 -8.40 -12.28
CA ALA A 447 10.41 -7.14 -12.42
C ALA A 447 9.53 -6.01 -13.00
N MET A 448 8.72 -6.33 -14.02
CA MET A 448 7.76 -5.37 -14.60
C MET A 448 6.67 -5.01 -13.60
N PHE A 449 6.23 -5.96 -12.79
CA PHE A 449 5.33 -5.67 -11.69
C PHE A 449 5.95 -4.71 -10.66
N TYR A 450 7.21 -4.92 -10.26
CA TYR A 450 7.91 -4.04 -9.33
C TYR A 450 8.14 -2.62 -9.88
N LEU A 451 8.20 -2.44 -11.21
CA LEU A 451 8.25 -1.11 -11.80
C LEU A 451 7.00 -0.28 -11.45
N SER A 452 5.83 -0.91 -11.28
CA SER A 452 4.60 -0.24 -10.84
C SER A 452 4.64 0.23 -9.38
N VAL A 453 5.67 -0.15 -8.61
CA VAL A 453 5.78 0.14 -7.18
C VAL A 453 6.51 1.45 -6.92
N ILE A 454 7.38 1.85 -7.84
CA ILE A 454 8.23 3.04 -7.67
C ILE A 454 7.37 4.29 -7.42
N LEU A 455 6.24 4.42 -8.13
CA LEU A 455 5.30 5.54 -7.94
C LEU A 455 4.54 5.48 -6.60
N LEU A 456 4.42 4.31 -5.96
CA LEU A 456 3.75 4.17 -4.66
C LEU A 456 4.53 4.86 -3.54
N TYR A 457 5.85 4.98 -3.68
CA TYR A 457 6.68 5.73 -2.71
C TYR A 457 6.45 7.24 -2.75
N TYR A 458 5.84 7.75 -3.82
CA TYR A 458 5.48 9.16 -3.97
C TYR A 458 4.07 9.48 -3.48
N VAL A 459 3.34 8.53 -2.90
CA VAL A 459 2.01 8.80 -2.31
C VAL A 459 2.06 9.87 -1.21
N PRO A 460 3.03 9.87 -0.26
CA PRO A 460 3.10 10.93 0.76
C PRO A 460 3.33 12.35 0.20
N PRO A 461 4.33 12.60 -0.68
CA PRO A 461 4.47 13.92 -1.28
C PRO A 461 3.30 14.28 -2.20
N TYR A 462 2.61 13.30 -2.79
CA TYR A 462 1.39 13.54 -3.55
C TYR A 462 0.23 14.05 -2.67
N ILE A 463 0.07 13.51 -1.44
CA ILE A 463 -0.90 14.03 -0.46
C ILE A 463 -0.58 15.48 -0.08
N GLU A 464 0.70 15.82 0.14
CA GLU A 464 1.09 17.21 0.42
C GLU A 464 0.86 18.13 -0.78
N TYR A 465 1.10 17.63 -2.00
CA TYR A 465 0.80 18.38 -3.22
C TYR A 465 -0.71 18.65 -3.35
N ASN A 466 -1.55 17.63 -3.10
CA ASN A 466 -3.01 17.76 -3.13
C ASN A 466 -3.56 18.79 -2.14
N ASN A 467 -2.84 19.02 -1.04
CA ASN A 467 -3.25 19.92 0.04
C ASN A 467 -2.36 21.17 0.10
N LYS A 468 -1.73 21.54 -1.01
CA LYS A 468 -0.78 22.65 -1.08
C LYS A 468 -1.47 24.00 -0.94
N GLY A 469 -2.68 24.14 -1.46
CA GLY A 469 -3.53 25.33 -1.33
C GLY A 469 -4.14 25.48 0.07
N ARG A 470 -3.30 25.52 1.11
CA ARG A 470 -3.71 25.54 2.52
C ARG A 470 -3.55 26.91 3.17
N PHE A 471 -4.49 27.25 4.04
CA PHE A 471 -4.43 28.43 4.88
C PHE A 471 -5.01 28.13 6.26
N ASP A 472 -4.39 28.64 7.32
CA ASP A 472 -4.84 28.39 8.71
C ASP A 472 -5.43 29.67 9.30
N VAL A 473 -6.65 29.59 9.81
CA VAL A 473 -7.26 30.67 10.63
C VAL A 473 -7.14 30.27 12.09
N ALA A 474 -6.46 31.09 12.88
CA ALA A 474 -6.25 30.86 14.31
C ALA A 474 -7.28 31.60 15.17
N ASN A 475 -7.49 31.12 16.39
CA ASN A 475 -8.46 31.69 17.34
C ASN A 475 -8.15 33.14 17.75
N ASN A 476 -6.91 33.59 17.58
CA ASN A 476 -6.50 34.97 17.82
C ASN A 476 -6.95 35.94 16.71
N VAL A 477 -7.34 35.44 15.53
CA VAL A 477 -7.90 36.24 14.43
C VAL A 477 -9.42 36.36 14.61
N GLU A 478 -10.08 35.24 14.89
CA GLU A 478 -11.52 35.18 15.13
C GLU A 478 -11.95 33.89 15.84
N ARG A 479 -13.20 33.86 16.33
CA ARG A 479 -13.75 32.68 17.02
C ARG A 479 -14.06 31.55 16.05
N LEU A 480 -13.52 30.37 16.31
CA LEU A 480 -13.59 29.21 15.41
C LEU A 480 -14.86 28.35 15.57
N ASP A 481 -15.66 28.57 16.63
CA ASP A 481 -16.83 27.74 16.96
C ASP A 481 -17.95 27.73 15.88
N GLY A 482 -17.90 28.66 14.93
CA GLY A 482 -18.90 28.77 13.85
C GLY A 482 -18.64 27.88 12.64
N VAL A 483 -17.49 27.21 12.53
CA VAL A 483 -17.12 26.45 11.33
C VAL A 483 -17.18 24.94 11.54
N PHE A 484 -17.94 24.30 10.67
CA PHE A 484 -18.03 22.85 10.57
C PHE A 484 -16.97 22.30 9.61
N VAL A 485 -16.19 21.32 10.08
CA VAL A 485 -15.26 20.54 9.24
C VAL A 485 -15.91 19.20 8.93
N ASN A 486 -16.23 19.01 7.66
CA ASN A 486 -16.76 17.76 7.13
C ASN A 486 -15.65 16.73 6.95
N PHE A 487 -15.90 15.49 7.35
CA PHE A 487 -14.97 14.38 7.15
C PHE A 487 -14.67 14.11 5.67
N PHE A 488 -15.64 14.28 4.77
CA PHE A 488 -15.44 14.05 3.33
C PHE A 488 -14.54 15.11 2.68
N ASP A 489 -14.60 16.34 3.18
CA ASP A 489 -13.76 17.46 2.72
C ASP A 489 -12.39 17.49 3.43
N SER A 490 -12.15 16.51 4.31
CA SER A 490 -10.97 16.46 5.14
C SER A 490 -9.68 16.23 4.36
N PHE A 491 -8.58 16.56 5.03
CA PHE A 491 -7.22 16.47 4.50
C PHE A 491 -6.88 15.15 3.80
N TYR A 492 -7.40 14.00 4.27
CA TYR A 492 -7.11 12.68 3.69
C TYR A 492 -8.17 12.20 2.69
N VAL A 493 -9.45 12.48 2.94
CA VAL A 493 -10.54 11.91 2.12
C VAL A 493 -10.64 12.62 0.77
N ARG A 494 -10.44 13.95 0.72
CA ARG A 494 -10.50 14.72 -0.53
C ARG A 494 -9.47 14.22 -1.58
N GLY A 495 -8.31 13.76 -1.11
CA GLY A 495 -7.23 13.23 -1.96
C GLY A 495 -7.42 11.77 -2.34
N ALA A 496 -8.37 11.05 -1.75
CA ALA A 496 -8.52 9.60 -1.97
C ALA A 496 -8.85 9.27 -3.43
N ALA A 497 -9.74 10.05 -4.06
CA ALA A 497 -10.08 9.87 -5.47
C ALA A 497 -8.88 10.11 -6.39
N SER A 498 -8.10 11.17 -6.13
CA SER A 498 -6.94 11.51 -6.96
C SER A 498 -5.80 10.49 -6.78
N ILE A 499 -5.62 9.94 -5.57
CA ILE A 499 -4.73 8.79 -5.31
C ILE A 499 -5.23 7.56 -6.06
N ALA A 500 -6.53 7.23 -5.99
CA ALA A 500 -7.09 6.06 -6.66
C ALA A 500 -6.89 6.13 -8.19
N VAL A 501 -7.16 7.29 -8.80
CA VAL A 501 -6.90 7.52 -10.24
C VAL A 501 -5.42 7.35 -10.55
N SER A 502 -4.52 7.89 -9.73
CA SER A 502 -3.08 7.76 -9.92
C SER A 502 -2.59 6.32 -9.82
N LEU A 503 -3.12 5.54 -8.87
CA LEU A 503 -2.82 4.11 -8.73
C LEU A 503 -3.26 3.33 -9.98
N VAL A 504 -4.48 3.58 -10.46
CA VAL A 504 -5.01 2.94 -11.68
C VAL A 504 -4.17 3.34 -12.89
N ALA A 505 -3.89 4.63 -13.07
CA ALA A 505 -3.10 5.13 -14.19
C ALA A 505 -1.68 4.56 -14.20
N ASN A 506 -1.04 4.46 -13.03
CA ASN A 506 0.27 3.84 -12.86
C ASN A 506 0.27 2.37 -13.30
N VAL A 507 -0.66 1.56 -12.77
CA VAL A 507 -0.76 0.13 -13.13
C VAL A 507 -1.03 -0.05 -14.62
N LEU A 508 -1.99 0.68 -15.19
CA LEU A 508 -2.31 0.61 -16.62
C LEU A 508 -1.15 1.09 -17.49
N GLY A 509 -0.42 2.12 -17.06
CA GLY A 509 0.75 2.64 -17.76
C GLY A 509 1.89 1.63 -17.83
N VAL A 510 2.18 0.95 -16.72
CA VAL A 510 3.21 -0.10 -16.68
C VAL A 510 2.79 -1.34 -17.47
N LEU A 511 1.52 -1.75 -17.40
CA LEU A 511 0.98 -2.83 -18.24
C LEU A 511 1.09 -2.49 -19.73
N ALA A 512 0.73 -1.25 -20.12
CA ALA A 512 0.89 -0.79 -21.49
C ALA A 512 2.34 -0.81 -21.95
N PHE A 513 3.26 -0.35 -21.10
CA PHE A 513 4.69 -0.42 -21.37
C PHE A 513 5.15 -1.87 -21.57
N ASP A 514 4.78 -2.79 -20.67
CA ASP A 514 5.13 -4.20 -20.75
C ASP A 514 4.61 -4.86 -22.04
N HIS A 515 3.34 -4.65 -22.40
CA HIS A 515 2.75 -5.23 -23.61
C HIS A 515 3.28 -4.63 -24.92
N VAL A 516 3.69 -3.36 -24.93
CA VAL A 516 4.28 -2.70 -26.10
C VAL A 516 5.72 -3.17 -26.31
N VAL A 517 6.53 -3.16 -25.25
CA VAL A 517 7.95 -3.53 -25.33
C VAL A 517 8.11 -5.03 -25.60
N LEU A 518 7.32 -5.89 -24.94
CA LEU A 518 7.40 -7.34 -25.07
C LEU A 518 6.30 -7.92 -25.97
N HIS A 519 5.79 -7.15 -26.92
CA HIS A 519 4.67 -7.54 -27.79
C HIS A 519 4.83 -8.94 -28.41
N PHE A 520 6.04 -9.27 -28.86
CA PHE A 520 6.33 -10.54 -29.49
C PHE A 520 6.35 -11.73 -28.53
N HIS A 521 6.90 -11.53 -27.34
CA HIS A 521 6.85 -12.53 -26.28
C HIS A 521 5.39 -12.82 -25.92
N TRP A 522 4.56 -11.78 -25.79
CA TRP A 522 3.11 -11.93 -25.60
C TRP A 522 2.42 -12.63 -26.78
N ALA A 523 2.86 -12.41 -28.01
CA ALA A 523 2.31 -13.09 -29.19
C ALA A 523 2.59 -14.59 -29.17
N ASP A 524 3.78 -15.00 -28.71
CA ASP A 524 4.16 -16.39 -28.57
C ASP A 524 3.40 -17.05 -27.39
N LEU A 525 3.35 -16.40 -26.22
CA LEU A 525 2.60 -16.93 -25.06
C LEU A 525 1.12 -17.19 -25.37
N LYS A 526 0.47 -16.33 -26.14
CA LYS A 526 -0.96 -16.49 -26.49
C LYS A 526 -1.22 -17.73 -27.37
N ARG A 527 -0.20 -18.27 -28.04
CA ARG A 527 -0.32 -19.44 -28.92
C ARG A 527 -0.19 -20.76 -28.17
N ASN A 528 0.42 -20.77 -26.98
CA ASN A 528 0.57 -21.97 -26.17
C ASN A 528 -0.65 -22.22 -25.26
N SER A 529 -1.18 -23.43 -25.22
CA SER A 529 -2.40 -23.76 -24.46
C SER A 529 -2.24 -23.59 -22.95
N LEU A 530 -1.12 -24.01 -22.35
CA LEU A 530 -0.89 -23.82 -20.91
C LEU A 530 -0.75 -22.34 -20.54
N ALA A 531 -0.01 -21.57 -21.33
CA ALA A 531 0.11 -20.13 -21.12
C ALA A 531 -1.25 -19.41 -21.29
N ARG A 532 -2.12 -19.87 -22.21
CA ARG A 532 -3.48 -19.35 -22.33
C ARG A 532 -4.32 -19.58 -21.07
N GLN A 533 -4.11 -20.67 -20.33
CA GLN A 533 -4.83 -20.90 -19.07
C GLN A 533 -4.47 -19.84 -18.01
N ALA A 534 -3.20 -19.42 -17.94
CA ALA A 534 -2.78 -18.31 -17.08
C ALA A 534 -3.33 -16.95 -17.56
N ILE A 535 -3.25 -16.68 -18.86
CA ILE A 535 -3.55 -15.35 -19.41
C ILE A 535 -5.05 -15.11 -19.51
N PHE A 536 -5.80 -16.06 -20.09
CA PHE A 536 -7.20 -15.86 -20.45
C PHE A 536 -8.19 -16.55 -19.52
N ASN A 537 -7.78 -17.63 -18.86
CA ASN A 537 -8.70 -18.55 -18.19
C ASN A 537 -8.48 -18.64 -16.67
N SER A 538 -7.80 -17.66 -16.09
CA SER A 538 -7.61 -17.55 -14.65
C SER A 538 -7.35 -16.11 -14.23
N THR A 539 -7.38 -15.87 -12.92
CA THR A 539 -7.00 -14.61 -12.27
C THR A 539 -5.49 -14.42 -12.10
N ALA A 540 -4.65 -15.24 -12.75
CA ALA A 540 -3.20 -15.03 -12.71
C ALA A 540 -2.84 -13.63 -13.21
N VAL A 541 -1.89 -12.98 -12.52
CA VAL A 541 -1.42 -11.62 -12.79
C VAL A 541 -0.03 -11.63 -13.40
N VAL A 542 0.88 -12.50 -12.95
CA VAL A 542 2.27 -12.56 -13.44
C VAL A 542 2.51 -13.89 -14.15
N CYS A 543 2.93 -13.84 -15.41
CA CYS A 543 3.04 -15.02 -16.29
C CYS A 543 4.45 -15.67 -16.35
N GLU A 544 5.41 -15.23 -15.53
CA GLU A 544 6.80 -15.72 -15.56
C GLU A 544 6.90 -17.25 -15.38
N PHE A 545 6.00 -17.87 -14.60
CA PHE A 545 5.98 -19.31 -14.37
C PHE A 545 5.49 -20.16 -15.57
N VAL A 546 5.03 -19.53 -16.65
CA VAL A 546 4.65 -20.14 -17.94
C VAL A 546 5.38 -19.48 -19.12
N ALA A 547 6.53 -18.86 -18.87
CA ALA A 547 7.27 -18.10 -19.89
C ALA A 547 8.16 -18.95 -20.81
N ASP A 548 8.33 -20.24 -20.54
CA ASP A 548 9.30 -21.15 -21.19
C ASP A 548 8.83 -21.67 -22.57
N VAL A 549 8.31 -20.76 -23.39
CA VAL A 549 7.73 -21.07 -24.70
C VAL A 549 8.79 -20.93 -25.80
N HIS A 550 8.83 -21.91 -26.69
CA HIS A 550 9.74 -21.95 -27.83
C HIS A 550 8.99 -22.21 -29.13
N THR A 551 9.48 -21.64 -30.23
CA THR A 551 8.91 -21.88 -31.56
C THR A 551 9.72 -22.94 -32.29
N ILE A 552 9.11 -24.09 -32.56
CA ILE A 552 9.68 -25.23 -33.31
C ILE A 552 8.76 -25.50 -34.50
N ASP A 553 9.29 -25.48 -35.71
CA ASP A 553 8.55 -25.79 -36.95
C ASP A 553 7.21 -25.04 -37.08
N ASN A 554 7.23 -23.73 -36.77
CA ASN A 554 6.09 -22.82 -36.79
C ASN A 554 5.00 -23.11 -35.71
N ASN A 555 5.16 -24.18 -34.92
CA ASN A 555 4.38 -24.45 -33.71
C ASN A 555 5.05 -23.81 -32.49
N VAL A 556 4.23 -23.34 -31.56
CA VAL A 556 4.70 -22.69 -30.34
C VAL A 556 4.51 -23.65 -29.18
N VAL A 557 5.60 -24.29 -28.77
CA VAL A 557 5.59 -25.42 -27.83
C VAL A 557 6.30 -25.09 -26.52
N MET A 558 5.90 -25.78 -25.45
CA MET A 558 6.53 -25.71 -24.14
C MET A 558 6.84 -27.12 -23.65
N HIS A 559 8.11 -27.40 -23.31
CA HIS A 559 8.50 -28.68 -22.72
C HIS A 559 8.40 -28.60 -21.20
N VAL A 560 7.38 -29.23 -20.62
CA VAL A 560 7.13 -29.19 -19.18
C VAL A 560 7.33 -30.57 -18.58
N GLY A 561 8.15 -30.70 -17.54
CA GLY A 561 8.26 -31.95 -16.79
C GLY A 561 6.92 -32.28 -16.12
N ALA A 562 6.49 -33.55 -16.17
CA ALA A 562 5.20 -33.98 -15.63
C ALA A 562 5.01 -33.59 -14.15
N ARG A 563 6.09 -33.58 -13.34
CA ARG A 563 6.05 -33.14 -11.93
C ARG A 563 5.69 -31.66 -11.79
N ARG A 564 6.27 -30.79 -12.62
CA ARG A 564 5.96 -29.35 -12.65
C ARG A 564 4.52 -29.14 -13.06
N LEU A 565 4.07 -29.80 -14.13
CA LEU A 565 2.70 -29.67 -14.64
C LEU A 565 1.66 -30.08 -13.59
N SER A 566 1.94 -31.16 -12.83
CA SER A 566 1.08 -31.61 -11.74
C SER A 566 0.95 -30.60 -10.59
N THR A 567 2.07 -30.01 -10.15
CA THR A 567 2.03 -28.94 -9.14
C THR A 567 1.33 -27.69 -9.68
N LEU A 568 1.49 -27.35 -10.97
CA LEU A 568 0.79 -26.22 -11.58
C LEU A 568 -0.73 -26.45 -11.60
N GLN A 569 -1.20 -27.65 -11.96
CA GLN A 569 -2.62 -28.00 -11.98
C GLN A 569 -3.28 -27.70 -10.62
N TRP A 570 -2.67 -28.19 -9.54
CA TRP A 570 -3.12 -27.93 -8.17
C TRP A 570 -3.16 -26.43 -7.85
N PHE A 571 -2.14 -25.67 -8.24
CA PHE A 571 -2.08 -24.24 -7.97
C PHE A 571 -3.20 -23.47 -8.70
N PHE A 572 -3.46 -23.80 -9.98
CA PHE A 572 -4.59 -23.25 -10.72
C PHE A 572 -5.91 -23.52 -10.02
N MET A 573 -6.13 -24.74 -9.54
CA MET A 573 -7.42 -25.14 -8.97
C MET A 573 -7.63 -24.72 -7.52
N SER A 574 -6.56 -24.57 -6.73
CA SER A 574 -6.66 -24.36 -5.28
C SER A 574 -6.33 -22.93 -4.84
N HIS A 575 -5.57 -22.18 -5.64
CA HIS A 575 -5.11 -20.83 -5.29
C HIS A 575 -5.61 -19.74 -6.23
N MET A 576 -6.22 -20.08 -7.37
CA MET A 576 -6.72 -19.12 -8.36
C MET A 576 -8.16 -19.45 -8.75
N LEU A 577 -8.89 -18.42 -9.17
CA LEU A 577 -10.18 -18.57 -9.80
C LEU A 577 -9.97 -18.83 -11.29
N CYS A 578 -10.44 -19.99 -11.74
CA CYS A 578 -10.48 -20.41 -13.13
C CYS A 578 -11.79 -19.95 -13.79
N PHE A 579 -11.73 -19.42 -15.01
CA PHE A 579 -12.91 -18.91 -15.72
C PHE A 579 -13.67 -19.98 -16.52
N ALA A 580 -13.19 -21.23 -16.55
CA ALA A 580 -13.84 -22.37 -17.20
C ALA A 580 -14.08 -22.20 -18.71
N LEU A 581 -13.24 -21.41 -19.39
CA LEU A 581 -13.31 -21.22 -20.84
C LEU A 581 -12.77 -22.44 -21.59
N PRO A 582 -13.53 -23.03 -22.54
CA PRO A 582 -13.04 -24.14 -23.34
C PRO A 582 -11.99 -23.70 -24.36
N GLU A 583 -11.09 -24.62 -24.72
CA GLU A 583 -10.21 -24.45 -25.87
C GLU A 583 -11.00 -24.66 -27.17
N LYS A 584 -10.79 -23.79 -28.17
CA LYS A 584 -11.56 -23.77 -29.43
C LYS A 584 -11.51 -25.10 -30.20
N GLU A 585 -10.44 -25.86 -30.02
CA GLU A 585 -10.25 -27.16 -30.69
C GLU A 585 -11.12 -28.26 -30.06
N MET A 586 -11.45 -28.16 -28.76
CA MET A 586 -12.24 -29.18 -28.04
C MET A 586 -13.72 -29.19 -28.45
N THR A 587 -14.27 -28.05 -28.84
CA THR A 587 -15.68 -27.94 -29.24
C THR A 587 -15.95 -28.55 -30.62
N LYS A 588 -14.94 -28.61 -31.49
CA LYS A 588 -15.06 -29.28 -32.80
C LYS A 588 -15.33 -30.79 -32.67
N LYS A 589 -14.80 -31.42 -31.61
CA LYS A 589 -15.05 -32.83 -31.29
C LYS A 589 -16.45 -33.08 -30.69
N LYS A 590 -17.05 -32.09 -30.01
CA LYS A 590 -18.41 -32.18 -29.45
C LYS A 590 -19.50 -32.07 -30.54
N GLY A 591 -19.19 -31.47 -31.70
CA GLY A 591 -20.11 -31.32 -32.84
C GLY A 591 -19.96 -32.37 -33.95
N GLY A 592 -18.83 -33.08 -34.03
CA GLY A 592 -18.62 -34.19 -34.94
C GLY A 592 -18.65 -35.50 -34.16
N GLY A 593 -19.77 -36.22 -34.21
CA GLY A 593 -19.90 -37.54 -33.60
C GLY A 593 -18.85 -38.51 -34.13
N ALA A 594 -17.71 -38.62 -33.44
CA ALA A 594 -16.70 -39.63 -33.67
C ALA A 594 -16.56 -40.45 -32.38
N SER A 595 -16.96 -41.71 -32.50
CA SER A 595 -16.94 -42.75 -31.48
C SER A 595 -15.59 -42.87 -30.79
N THR A 596 -15.65 -42.96 -29.46
CA THR A 596 -14.55 -43.32 -28.56
C THR A 596 -14.06 -44.73 -28.84
N ALA A 597 -12.92 -44.87 -29.51
CA ALA A 597 -12.10 -46.08 -29.45
C ALA A 597 -11.00 -45.87 -28.39
N PRO A 598 -10.81 -46.80 -27.44
CA PRO A 598 -9.78 -46.68 -26.42
C PRO A 598 -8.39 -46.95 -27.05
N SER A 599 -7.50 -45.96 -27.03
CA SER A 599 -6.07 -46.16 -27.29
C SER A 599 -5.44 -46.86 -26.09
N THR A 600 -5.49 -48.18 -26.12
CA THR A 600 -4.60 -48.99 -25.28
C THR A 600 -3.18 -48.84 -25.81
N THR A 601 -2.31 -48.21 -25.02
CA THR A 601 -0.87 -48.15 -25.27
C THR A 601 -0.31 -49.57 -25.34
N LYS A 602 -0.08 -50.07 -26.55
CA LYS A 602 0.88 -51.12 -26.84
C LYS A 602 2.11 -50.48 -27.47
N GLY A 603 3.26 -50.69 -26.84
CA GLY A 603 4.58 -50.68 -27.48
C GLY A 603 5.12 -49.30 -27.88
N GLU A 604 6.15 -48.85 -27.16
CA GLU A 604 7.20 -48.01 -27.72
C GLU A 604 7.67 -48.59 -29.06
N GLN A 605 7.39 -47.88 -30.16
CA GLN A 605 8.21 -47.71 -31.37
C GLN A 605 7.30 -47.34 -32.54
N ALA A 606 7.13 -46.04 -32.77
CA ALA A 606 6.74 -45.49 -34.07
C ALA A 606 7.18 -44.02 -34.11
N ASP A 607 8.27 -43.78 -34.84
CA ASP A 607 8.82 -42.51 -35.33
C ASP A 607 9.10 -41.36 -34.34
N GLY A 608 10.22 -40.66 -34.56
CA GLY A 608 10.79 -39.62 -33.68
C GLY A 608 9.99 -38.32 -33.56
N HIS A 609 8.66 -38.36 -33.60
CA HIS A 609 7.79 -37.21 -33.36
C HIS A 609 7.29 -37.20 -31.90
N ASP A 610 7.72 -36.20 -31.14
CA ASP A 610 7.21 -35.91 -29.78
C ASP A 610 5.70 -35.65 -29.82
N VAL A 611 4.92 -36.51 -29.16
CA VAL A 611 3.45 -36.38 -29.05
C VAL A 611 3.08 -35.04 -28.39
N MET A 612 2.34 -34.20 -29.12
CA MET A 612 1.93 -32.88 -28.65
C MET A 612 0.66 -32.96 -27.79
N HIS A 613 0.65 -32.28 -26.66
CA HIS A 613 -0.47 -32.25 -25.73
C HIS A 613 -1.08 -30.85 -25.65
N THR A 614 -2.37 -30.76 -25.32
CA THR A 614 -3.10 -29.50 -25.15
C THR A 614 -3.65 -29.42 -23.74
N VAL A 615 -3.49 -28.28 -23.06
CA VAL A 615 -4.10 -28.04 -21.74
C VAL A 615 -5.39 -27.26 -21.90
N GLY A 616 -6.49 -27.78 -21.35
CA GLY A 616 -7.81 -27.13 -21.39
C GLY A 616 -8.50 -27.15 -20.04
N GLN A 617 -9.53 -26.32 -19.87
CA GLN A 617 -10.42 -26.36 -18.71
C GLN A 617 -11.79 -26.93 -19.07
N ALA A 618 -12.38 -27.68 -18.15
CA ALA A 618 -13.77 -28.08 -18.19
C ALA A 618 -14.70 -26.93 -17.73
N GLU A 619 -16.01 -27.12 -17.91
CA GLU A 619 -17.04 -26.16 -17.43
C GLU A 619 -17.00 -25.97 -15.90
N SER A 620 -16.45 -26.93 -15.16
CA SER A 620 -16.21 -26.82 -13.71
C SER A 620 -14.98 -25.99 -13.33
N GLY A 621 -14.19 -25.52 -14.31
CA GLY A 621 -12.90 -24.87 -14.09
C GLY A 621 -11.75 -25.84 -13.81
N HIS A 622 -12.00 -27.16 -13.84
CA HIS A 622 -10.97 -28.18 -13.66
C HIS A 622 -10.03 -28.24 -14.86
N LEU A 623 -8.73 -28.36 -14.60
CA LEU A 623 -7.69 -28.37 -15.63
C LEU A 623 -7.39 -29.80 -16.11
N HIS A 624 -7.45 -30.03 -17.41
CA HIS A 624 -7.24 -31.33 -18.06
C HIS A 624 -6.06 -31.27 -19.03
N LEU A 625 -5.42 -32.42 -19.24
CA LEU A 625 -4.37 -32.62 -20.23
C LEU A 625 -4.89 -33.51 -21.34
N PHE A 626 -4.89 -33.01 -22.57
CA PHE A 626 -5.38 -33.72 -23.73
C PHE A 626 -4.23 -34.17 -24.63
N ASP A 627 -4.36 -35.35 -25.23
CA ASP A 627 -3.45 -35.82 -26.30
C ASP A 627 -3.77 -35.19 -27.67
N GLU A 628 -3.05 -35.60 -28.72
CA GLU A 628 -3.25 -35.09 -30.09
C GLU A 628 -4.64 -35.38 -30.65
N SER A 629 -5.30 -36.44 -30.18
CA SER A 629 -6.67 -36.78 -30.56
C SER A 629 -7.72 -36.08 -29.69
N LEU A 630 -7.28 -35.17 -28.82
CA LEU A 630 -8.08 -34.46 -27.83
C LEU A 630 -8.82 -35.42 -26.89
N SER A 631 -8.23 -36.58 -26.56
CA SER A 631 -8.68 -37.40 -25.41
C SER A 631 -7.99 -36.97 -24.13
N ASP A 632 -8.73 -37.01 -23.04
CA ASP A 632 -8.21 -36.71 -21.71
C ASP A 632 -7.22 -37.79 -21.27
N VAL A 633 -6.02 -37.38 -20.88
CA VAL A 633 -4.96 -38.26 -20.41
C VAL A 633 -5.31 -38.73 -19.00
N LYS A 634 -5.63 -40.02 -18.87
CA LYS A 634 -6.00 -40.64 -17.59
C LYS A 634 -4.91 -40.50 -16.54
N SER A 635 -5.30 -40.28 -15.27
CA SER A 635 -4.38 -40.07 -14.15
C SER A 635 -3.37 -41.20 -13.99
N LEU A 636 -3.75 -42.46 -14.22
CA LEU A 636 -2.84 -43.60 -14.11
C LEU A 636 -1.65 -43.46 -15.07
N ALA A 637 -1.93 -43.15 -16.34
CA ALA A 637 -0.90 -42.94 -17.36
C ALA A 637 -0.04 -41.71 -17.04
N PHE A 638 -0.66 -40.64 -16.54
CA PHE A 638 0.06 -39.43 -16.17
C PHE A 638 0.91 -39.61 -14.89
N ASN A 639 0.45 -40.39 -13.92
CA ASN A 639 1.20 -40.70 -12.69
C ASN A 639 2.49 -41.45 -13.00
N ILE A 640 2.50 -42.34 -14.00
CA ILE A 640 3.73 -42.98 -14.48
C ILE A 640 4.71 -41.94 -15.03
N LYS A 641 4.21 -40.97 -15.82
CA LYS A 641 5.01 -39.83 -16.33
C LYS A 641 5.54 -38.96 -15.18
N ILE A 642 4.76 -38.74 -14.11
CA ILE A 642 5.17 -37.99 -12.91
C ILE A 642 6.31 -38.72 -12.17
N LEU A 643 6.18 -40.02 -11.95
CA LEU A 643 7.21 -40.83 -11.26
C LEU A 643 8.54 -40.77 -12.01
N ARG A 644 8.52 -40.88 -13.34
CA ARG A 644 9.71 -40.79 -14.21
C ARG A 644 10.14 -39.35 -14.54
N ASN A 645 9.35 -38.35 -14.18
CA ASN A 645 9.51 -36.94 -14.56
C ASN A 645 9.73 -36.74 -16.08
N THR A 646 8.98 -37.46 -16.91
CA THR A 646 9.10 -37.31 -18.36
C THR A 646 8.62 -35.94 -18.80
N HIS A 647 9.28 -35.36 -19.81
CA HIS A 647 8.83 -34.13 -20.44
C HIS A 647 7.54 -34.37 -21.22
N VAL A 648 6.63 -33.39 -21.14
CA VAL A 648 5.40 -33.31 -21.91
C VAL A 648 5.50 -32.06 -22.77
N THR A 649 5.38 -32.25 -24.09
CA THR A 649 5.40 -31.17 -25.06
C THR A 649 3.99 -30.60 -25.19
N ILE A 650 3.78 -29.39 -24.70
CA ILE A 650 2.49 -28.71 -24.71
C ILE A 650 2.44 -27.74 -25.88
N LYS A 651 1.41 -27.83 -26.72
CA LYS A 651 1.16 -26.94 -27.85
C LYS A 651 0.33 -25.73 -27.48
#